data_AF-J2ICK9-F1
#
_entry.id   AF-J2ICK9-F1
#
_cell.length_a   1.000
_cell.length_b   1.000
_cell.length_c   1.000
_cell.angle_alpha   90.00
_cell.angle_beta   90.00
_cell.angle_gamma   90.00
#
_symmetry.space_group_name_H-M   'P 1'
#
loop_
_entity.id
_entity.type
_entity.pdbx_description
1 polymer ?
#
loop_
_entity_poly.entity_id
_entity_poly.type
_entity_poly.pdbx_seq_one_letter_code
_entity_poly.pdbx_strand_id
1 'polypeptide(L)'
;MTPIVKSFQFGQHTFTLETGVIARQADAAVLASLGDTAVLVTVVGKKEAKPGQDFFPLTVNYQEKMYAAGRIPGGFFKREGRPSEGETLTSRLIDRPIRPLFPEGFTNEVQVVATVVSVQPEIQPDIVALIGTSAALAISGIPFSGPIGAARVGYINNQYVLNPSEEELKTSKLDLVVAGTQNAVLMVESEAGILSEDVMLGAVMYGHQQMQTAINAIVEFAGEAAKPAWNWVAPTKNDALIAKIAELATADLGDAYRITEKAKRYERIGEIKAALIEKLSAELAEGEALNLTEVGEIFHNLESKVVRGRITKGEPRIDGRDPEMIRGLSVMTGVLPRTHGSALFTRGETQALVTATLGTARDAQSVDDLLSAKNDTFMLHYNFPPYSVGETGMMGSPKRREIGHGRLAKRGVQAVMPSFDEFPYTVRVVSEITESNGSSSMASVCGSSLALMDAGVPIKASVAGIAMGLVKEGDDFVVLSDILGDEDHLGDMDFKVAGTAEGITALQMDIKIDGITQEIMQIALKQAKAARLHILNVMDQAISSHRSEMSEYAPRIYTMKINPEKIREVIGKGGAVIRQITEESGTTIELEDDGSIKIAATTAKAAQIAIDKINAITAEIEVGAIYQGEVVRIVDFGAFVNVLPGKDGLVHISQISDERVANVADHLQVGQKVAVKVLEVDKQGRVRLSIKEATAKPAAEAATEA
;
A
#
# COMPACT_ATOMS: atom_id res chain seq x y z
N MET A 1 35.80 -0.09 -28.94
CA MET A 1 35.53 -0.12 -27.49
C MET A 1 35.22 -1.56 -27.15
N THR A 2 35.83 -2.09 -26.10
CA THR A 2 35.63 -3.48 -25.69
C THR A 2 34.76 -3.47 -24.44
N PRO A 3 33.53 -4.00 -24.48
CA PRO A 3 32.73 -4.16 -23.27
C PRO A 3 33.42 -5.15 -22.33
N ILE A 4 33.35 -4.88 -21.03
CA ILE A 4 33.65 -5.87 -19.99
C ILE A 4 32.32 -6.48 -19.60
N VAL A 5 32.17 -7.79 -19.74
CA VAL A 5 30.91 -8.51 -19.55
C VAL A 5 31.13 -9.64 -18.56
N LYS A 6 30.31 -9.70 -17.53
CA LYS A 6 30.25 -10.82 -16.59
C LYS A 6 28.85 -11.43 -16.60
N SER A 7 28.75 -12.70 -16.95
CA SER A 7 27.49 -13.46 -16.88
C SER A 7 27.60 -14.59 -15.87
N PHE A 8 26.53 -14.84 -15.13
CA PHE A 8 26.43 -15.90 -14.13
C PHE A 8 25.00 -16.41 -14.00
N GLN A 9 24.85 -17.67 -13.59
CA GLN A 9 23.53 -18.25 -13.33
C GLN A 9 22.99 -17.75 -11.98
N PHE A 10 21.76 -17.23 -11.94
CA PHE A 10 21.10 -16.79 -10.72
C PHE A 10 19.67 -17.32 -10.65
N GLY A 11 19.50 -18.45 -9.96
CA GLY A 11 18.26 -19.23 -10.00
C GLY A 11 18.05 -19.84 -11.39
N GLN A 12 16.87 -19.64 -11.97
CA GLN A 12 16.52 -20.16 -13.30
C GLN A 12 17.05 -19.28 -14.45
N HIS A 13 17.50 -18.07 -14.16
CA HIS A 13 17.86 -17.06 -15.17
C HIS A 13 19.36 -16.78 -15.19
N THR A 14 19.87 -16.38 -16.36
CA THR A 14 21.23 -15.86 -16.50
C THR A 14 21.22 -14.37 -16.20
N PHE A 15 22.02 -13.95 -15.22
CA PHE A 15 22.27 -12.55 -14.93
C PHE A 15 23.52 -12.09 -15.69
N THR A 16 23.48 -10.90 -16.29
CA THR A 16 24.62 -10.30 -17.00
C THR A 16 24.88 -8.88 -16.51
N LEU A 17 26.17 -8.54 -16.33
CA LEU A 17 26.67 -7.22 -16.00
C LEU A 17 27.58 -6.76 -17.13
N GLU A 18 27.29 -5.61 -17.74
CA GLU A 18 28.12 -5.02 -18.79
C GLU A 18 28.56 -3.60 -18.41
N THR A 19 29.84 -3.26 -18.63
CA THR A 19 30.35 -1.89 -18.52
C THR A 19 31.35 -1.54 -19.64
N GLY A 20 31.75 -0.28 -19.70
CA GLY A 20 32.78 0.23 -20.62
C GLY A 20 32.28 0.81 -21.94
N VAL A 21 30.98 0.70 -22.24
CA VAL A 21 30.38 1.19 -23.50
C VAL A 21 29.42 2.36 -23.27
N ILE A 22 28.46 2.20 -22.37
CA ILE A 22 27.37 3.16 -22.12
C ILE A 22 27.71 4.10 -20.94
N ALA A 23 27.28 5.36 -21.01
CA ALA A 23 27.38 6.35 -19.93
C ALA A 23 28.79 6.53 -19.31
N ARG A 24 29.84 6.43 -20.14
CA ARG A 24 31.26 6.46 -19.74
C ARG A 24 31.74 7.72 -19.01
N GLN A 25 30.94 8.80 -18.99
CA GLN A 25 31.25 10.02 -18.23
C GLN A 25 30.91 9.90 -16.74
N ALA A 26 30.07 8.94 -16.34
CA ALA A 26 29.79 8.68 -14.93
C ALA A 26 31.01 8.08 -14.21
N ASP A 27 31.07 8.19 -12.89
CA ASP A 27 32.07 7.47 -12.10
C ASP A 27 31.91 5.96 -12.30
N ALA A 28 30.69 5.46 -12.47
CA ALA A 28 30.43 4.13 -12.98
C ALA A 28 29.11 4.04 -13.74
N ALA A 29 29.05 3.09 -14.67
CA ALA A 29 27.82 2.71 -15.35
C ALA A 29 27.83 1.21 -15.60
N VAL A 30 26.72 0.54 -15.29
CA VAL A 30 26.53 -0.89 -15.53
C VAL A 30 25.17 -1.09 -16.20
N LEU A 31 25.15 -1.78 -17.33
CA LEU A 31 23.92 -2.34 -17.88
C LEU A 31 23.76 -3.73 -17.28
N ALA A 32 22.81 -3.87 -16.35
CA ALA A 32 22.49 -5.13 -15.71
C ALA A 32 21.28 -5.76 -16.40
N SER A 33 21.31 -7.07 -16.65
CA SER A 33 20.17 -7.79 -17.21
C SER A 33 19.93 -9.15 -16.56
N LEU A 34 18.67 -9.55 -16.50
CA LEU A 34 18.21 -10.87 -16.09
C LEU A 34 17.14 -11.31 -17.09
N GLY A 35 17.47 -12.30 -17.94
CA GLY A 35 16.68 -12.53 -19.15
C GLY A 35 16.66 -11.28 -20.04
N ASP A 36 15.48 -10.90 -20.53
CA ASP A 36 15.30 -9.70 -21.36
C ASP A 36 14.96 -8.43 -20.55
N THR A 37 14.86 -8.52 -19.22
CA THR A 37 14.76 -7.35 -18.34
C THR A 37 16.13 -6.73 -18.15
N ALA A 38 16.30 -5.46 -18.55
CA ALA A 38 17.56 -4.73 -18.50
C ALA A 38 17.40 -3.36 -17.86
N VAL A 39 18.34 -3.03 -16.97
CA VAL A 39 18.40 -1.78 -16.21
C VAL A 39 19.77 -1.14 -16.40
N LEU A 40 19.80 0.08 -16.92
CA LEU A 40 21.01 0.90 -16.95
C LEU A 40 21.15 1.61 -15.61
N VAL A 41 22.21 1.28 -14.87
CA VAL A 41 22.51 1.88 -13.58
C VAL A 41 23.77 2.74 -13.68
N THR A 42 23.67 3.99 -13.27
CA THR A 42 24.81 4.92 -13.21
C THR A 42 25.01 5.44 -11.81
N VAL A 43 26.27 5.73 -11.49
CA VAL A 43 26.68 6.32 -10.21
C VAL A 43 27.60 7.49 -10.49
N VAL A 44 27.32 8.62 -9.84
CA VAL A 44 28.17 9.80 -9.87
C VAL A 44 28.36 10.29 -8.44
N GLY A 45 29.61 10.49 -8.05
CA GLY A 45 30.00 11.09 -6.78
C GLY A 45 30.67 12.44 -7.03
N LYS A 46 30.24 13.48 -6.31
CA LYS A 46 30.96 14.75 -6.29
C LYS A 46 32.25 14.58 -5.48
N LYS A 47 33.42 14.86 -6.06
CA LYS A 47 34.74 14.69 -5.41
C LYS A 47 34.95 15.58 -4.19
N GLU A 48 34.34 16.75 -4.18
CA GLU A 48 34.39 17.70 -3.06
C GLU A 48 33.08 17.70 -2.29
N ALA A 49 33.16 17.48 -0.98
CA ALA A 49 32.04 17.68 -0.07
C ALA A 49 31.69 19.17 0.03
N LYS A 50 30.42 19.48 0.25
CA LYS A 50 30.00 20.87 0.50
C LYS A 50 30.51 21.28 1.89
N PRO A 51 31.15 22.46 2.05
CA PRO A 51 31.52 22.95 3.38
C PRO A 51 30.32 23.05 4.30
N GLY A 52 30.44 22.56 5.54
CA GLY A 52 29.36 22.58 6.54
C GLY A 52 28.24 21.58 6.30
N GLN A 53 28.41 20.62 5.39
CA GLN A 53 27.46 19.53 5.14
C GLN A 53 27.44 18.55 6.32
N ASP A 54 26.32 18.49 7.03
CA ASP A 54 26.10 17.72 8.28
C ASP A 54 25.36 16.38 8.05
N PHE A 55 24.98 16.07 6.81
CA PHE A 55 24.37 14.80 6.43
C PHE A 55 24.97 14.24 5.14
N PHE A 56 24.93 12.91 4.98
CA PHE A 56 25.36 12.25 3.74
C PHE A 56 24.29 12.40 2.62
N PRO A 57 24.57 13.19 1.56
CA PRO A 57 23.61 13.46 0.50
C PRO A 57 23.61 12.34 -0.56
N LEU A 58 23.07 11.19 -0.19
CA LEU A 58 22.78 10.09 -1.11
C LEU A 58 21.37 10.23 -1.69
N THR A 59 21.29 10.31 -3.02
CA THR A 59 20.04 10.28 -3.77
C THR A 59 20.00 9.07 -4.69
N VAL A 60 18.95 8.26 -4.57
CA VAL A 60 18.67 7.15 -5.49
C VAL A 60 17.42 7.47 -6.29
N ASN A 61 17.53 7.37 -7.61
CA ASN A 61 16.43 7.52 -8.55
C ASN A 61 16.30 6.24 -9.39
N TYR A 62 15.29 5.44 -9.09
CA TYR A 62 14.83 4.38 -9.98
C TYR A 62 13.74 4.95 -10.89
N GLN A 63 13.84 4.67 -12.20
CA GLN A 63 12.94 5.18 -13.22
C GLN A 63 12.52 4.08 -14.18
N GLU A 64 11.23 4.04 -14.47
CA GLU A 64 10.64 3.14 -15.46
C GLU A 64 10.30 3.93 -16.72
N LYS A 65 10.71 3.40 -17.87
CA LYS A 65 10.37 3.99 -19.16
C LYS A 65 9.35 3.11 -19.85
N MET A 66 8.24 3.68 -20.31
CA MET A 66 7.17 2.87 -20.91
C MET A 66 7.62 2.18 -22.20
N TYR A 67 8.62 2.75 -22.89
CA TYR A 67 9.26 2.09 -24.02
C TYR A 67 9.92 0.76 -23.67
N ALA A 68 10.32 0.54 -22.40
CA ALA A 68 10.92 -0.72 -21.97
C ALA A 68 9.95 -1.89 -22.13
N ALA A 69 8.64 -1.61 -22.05
CA ALA A 69 7.55 -2.54 -22.33
C ALA A 69 6.94 -2.35 -23.75
N GLY A 70 7.57 -1.55 -24.62
CA GLY A 70 7.03 -1.23 -25.94
C GLY A 70 5.75 -0.39 -25.94
N ARG A 71 5.47 0.35 -24.85
CA ARG A 71 4.24 1.14 -24.67
C ARG A 71 4.50 2.64 -24.72
N ILE A 72 3.48 3.40 -25.13
CA ILE A 72 3.45 4.86 -25.01
C ILE A 72 2.70 5.21 -23.71
N PRO A 73 3.20 6.14 -22.86
CA PRO A 73 2.54 6.51 -21.62
C PRO A 73 1.06 6.88 -21.79
N GLY A 74 0.20 6.43 -20.86
CA GLY A 74 -1.25 6.67 -20.91
C GLY A 74 -1.66 8.14 -20.78
N GLY A 75 -0.89 8.94 -20.03
CA GLY A 75 -1.20 10.33 -19.70
C GLY A 75 -1.37 11.28 -20.90
N PHE A 76 -2.00 12.44 -20.66
CA PHE A 76 -2.32 13.42 -21.70
C PHE A 76 -1.11 13.84 -22.54
N PHE A 77 0.05 14.02 -21.90
CA PHE A 77 1.29 14.46 -22.55
C PHE A 77 2.07 13.36 -23.29
N LYS A 78 1.67 12.08 -23.16
CA LYS A 78 2.37 10.93 -23.76
C LYS A 78 3.88 10.88 -23.41
N ARG A 79 4.21 11.27 -22.19
CA ARG A 79 5.57 11.33 -21.62
C ARG A 79 5.55 10.95 -20.15
N GLU A 80 6.60 10.30 -19.67
CA GLU A 80 6.79 10.00 -18.25
C GLU A 80 6.85 11.31 -17.44
N GLY A 81 6.05 11.38 -16.39
CA GLY A 81 5.86 12.59 -15.57
C GLY A 81 6.60 12.51 -14.24
N ARG A 82 5.89 12.87 -13.16
CA ARG A 82 6.38 12.68 -11.79
C ARG A 82 6.61 11.19 -11.50
N PRO A 83 7.54 10.84 -10.60
CA PRO A 83 7.75 9.45 -10.20
C PRO A 83 6.46 8.80 -9.72
N SER A 84 6.22 7.56 -10.15
CA SER A 84 5.14 6.72 -9.65
C SER A 84 5.39 6.28 -8.20
N GLU A 85 4.37 5.68 -7.58
CA GLU A 85 4.52 5.03 -6.28
C GLU A 85 5.55 3.89 -6.37
N GLY A 86 5.47 3.04 -7.40
CA GLY A 86 6.43 1.97 -7.66
C GLY A 86 7.86 2.50 -7.81
N GLU A 87 8.07 3.55 -8.60
CA GLU A 87 9.40 4.14 -8.79
C GLU A 87 9.98 4.69 -7.48
N THR A 88 9.14 5.33 -6.67
CA THR A 88 9.52 5.88 -5.37
C THR A 88 9.86 4.77 -4.36
N LEU A 89 9.07 3.69 -4.34
CA LEU A 89 9.28 2.54 -3.47
C LEU A 89 10.55 1.78 -3.84
N THR A 90 10.77 1.49 -5.12
CA THR A 90 12.01 0.82 -5.58
C THR A 90 13.24 1.70 -5.35
N SER A 91 13.13 3.01 -5.53
CA SER A 91 14.21 3.94 -5.15
C SER A 91 14.57 3.84 -3.66
N ARG A 92 13.57 3.67 -2.77
CA ARG A 92 13.80 3.45 -1.34
C ARG A 92 14.36 2.07 -1.04
N LEU A 93 13.87 1.05 -1.73
CA LEU A 93 14.33 -0.34 -1.63
C LEU A 93 15.83 -0.44 -1.96
N ILE A 94 16.32 0.34 -2.94
CA ILE A 94 17.74 0.41 -3.30
C ILE A 94 18.55 1.24 -2.29
N ASP A 95 18.04 2.40 -1.85
CA ASP A 95 18.72 3.32 -0.93
C ASP A 95 19.05 2.67 0.44
N ARG A 96 18.07 1.96 1.02
CA ARG A 96 18.15 1.38 2.36
C ARG A 96 19.39 0.48 2.59
N PRO A 97 19.67 -0.55 1.76
CA PRO A 97 20.82 -1.41 1.97
C PRO A 97 22.17 -0.79 1.58
N ILE A 98 22.22 0.22 0.70
CA ILE A 98 23.52 0.82 0.30
C ILE A 98 23.96 1.93 1.25
N ARG A 99 23.02 2.67 1.87
CA ARG A 99 23.32 3.81 2.75
C ARG A 99 24.26 3.47 3.93
N PRO A 100 24.06 2.38 4.70
CA PRO A 100 24.94 2.08 5.83
C PRO A 100 26.36 1.65 5.41
N LEU A 101 26.59 1.36 4.13
CA LEU A 101 27.89 0.90 3.63
C LEU A 101 28.80 2.04 3.17
N PHE A 102 28.34 3.29 3.21
CA PHE A 102 29.24 4.43 3.04
C PHE A 102 29.95 4.71 4.37
N PRO A 103 31.26 5.00 4.35
CA PRO A 103 32.02 5.16 5.58
C PRO A 103 31.54 6.36 6.40
N GLU A 104 31.65 6.24 7.73
CA GLU A 104 31.33 7.32 8.66
C GLU A 104 32.08 8.60 8.29
N GLY A 105 31.38 9.74 8.28
CA GLY A 105 31.94 11.04 7.89
C GLY A 105 32.03 11.29 6.38
N PHE A 106 31.59 10.35 5.53
CA PHE A 106 31.50 10.57 4.09
C PHE A 106 30.29 11.45 3.73
N THR A 107 30.53 12.73 3.44
CA THR A 107 29.49 13.73 3.16
C THR A 107 29.50 14.23 1.71
N ASN A 108 30.25 13.56 0.85
CA ASN A 108 30.24 13.80 -0.59
C ASN A 108 28.87 13.47 -1.19
N GLU A 109 28.37 14.33 -2.08
CA GLU A 109 27.09 14.09 -2.75
C GLU A 109 27.23 12.91 -3.72
N VAL A 110 26.34 11.91 -3.57
CA VAL A 110 26.31 10.70 -4.41
C VAL A 110 24.92 10.56 -5.01
N GLN A 111 24.86 10.40 -6.33
CA GLN A 111 23.63 10.11 -7.06
C GLN A 111 23.73 8.76 -7.76
N VAL A 112 22.72 7.92 -7.51
CA VAL A 112 22.49 6.67 -8.22
C VAL A 112 21.26 6.83 -9.09
N VAL A 113 21.36 6.53 -10.39
CA VAL A 113 20.23 6.53 -11.30
C VAL A 113 20.09 5.15 -11.94
N ALA A 114 19.00 4.45 -11.65
CA ALA A 114 18.65 3.16 -12.24
C ALA A 114 17.48 3.35 -13.22
N THR A 115 17.72 3.17 -14.52
CA THR A 115 16.70 3.35 -15.56
C THR A 115 16.37 2.00 -16.18
N VAL A 116 15.12 1.55 -16.08
CA VAL A 116 14.64 0.36 -16.79
C VAL A 116 14.55 0.68 -18.27
N VAL A 117 15.31 -0.05 -19.09
CA VAL A 117 15.43 0.18 -20.54
C VAL A 117 14.83 -0.95 -21.37
N SER A 118 14.65 -2.13 -20.79
CA SER A 118 13.92 -3.27 -21.36
C SER A 118 13.27 -4.04 -20.23
N VAL A 119 12.06 -4.55 -20.44
CA VAL A 119 11.40 -5.39 -19.44
C VAL A 119 10.78 -6.63 -20.10
N GLN A 120 11.15 -7.77 -19.54
CA GLN A 120 10.44 -9.02 -19.73
C GLN A 120 9.28 -9.08 -18.71
N PRO A 121 8.02 -9.24 -19.14
CA PRO A 121 6.85 -9.17 -18.25
C PRO A 121 6.92 -10.11 -17.04
N GLU A 122 7.59 -11.26 -17.17
CA GLU A 122 7.69 -12.24 -16.08
C GLU A 122 8.72 -11.85 -15.00
N ILE A 123 9.63 -10.90 -15.26
CA ILE A 123 10.78 -10.60 -14.40
C ILE A 123 10.70 -9.15 -13.90
N GLN A 124 10.48 -8.98 -12.59
CA GLN A 124 10.52 -7.67 -11.95
C GLN A 124 11.91 -7.02 -12.05
N PRO A 125 12.02 -5.73 -12.40
CA PRO A 125 13.32 -5.07 -12.56
C PRO A 125 14.02 -4.68 -11.26
N ASP A 126 13.35 -4.76 -10.10
CA ASP A 126 13.87 -4.25 -8.83
C ASP A 126 15.12 -4.99 -8.32
N ILE A 127 15.14 -6.33 -8.39
CA ILE A 127 16.33 -7.13 -8.07
C ILE A 127 17.47 -6.84 -9.06
N VAL A 128 17.15 -6.66 -10.34
CA VAL A 128 18.14 -6.30 -11.37
C VAL A 128 18.76 -4.93 -11.09
N ALA A 129 17.93 -3.96 -10.70
CA ALA A 129 18.36 -2.62 -10.33
C ALA A 129 19.23 -2.62 -9.08
N LEU A 130 18.86 -3.37 -8.03
CA LEU A 130 19.64 -3.52 -6.80
C LEU A 130 21.05 -4.08 -7.08
N ILE A 131 21.13 -5.19 -7.82
CA ILE A 131 22.40 -5.84 -8.17
C ILE A 131 23.22 -4.93 -9.10
N GLY A 132 22.57 -4.27 -10.07
CA GLY A 132 23.21 -3.28 -10.95
C GLY A 132 23.78 -2.07 -10.20
N THR A 133 23.07 -1.56 -9.19
CA THR A 133 23.56 -0.49 -8.30
C THR A 133 24.78 -0.93 -7.53
N SER A 134 24.75 -2.13 -6.96
CA SER A 134 25.88 -2.73 -6.24
C SER A 134 27.11 -2.85 -7.14
N ALA A 135 26.95 -3.38 -8.35
CA ALA A 135 28.02 -3.49 -9.33
C ALA A 135 28.57 -2.12 -9.76
N ALA A 136 27.70 -1.15 -10.02
CA ALA A 136 28.12 0.20 -10.41
C ALA A 136 28.89 0.90 -9.27
N LEU A 137 28.43 0.79 -8.02
CA LEU A 137 29.17 1.33 -6.87
C LEU A 137 30.53 0.65 -6.72
N ALA A 138 30.59 -0.68 -6.82
CA ALA A 138 31.82 -1.46 -6.69
C ALA A 138 32.90 -1.06 -7.71
N ILE A 139 32.53 -0.68 -8.94
CA ILE A 139 33.49 -0.26 -9.97
C ILE A 139 33.77 1.25 -10.02
N SER A 140 33.04 2.07 -9.23
CA SER A 140 33.11 3.53 -9.28
C SER A 140 34.38 4.12 -8.65
N GLY A 141 35.00 3.38 -7.73
CA GLY A 141 36.07 3.86 -6.86
C GLY A 141 35.60 4.74 -5.70
N ILE A 142 34.29 5.07 -5.60
CA ILE A 142 33.73 5.80 -4.45
C ILE A 142 33.90 4.94 -3.19
N PRO A 143 34.23 5.52 -2.01
CA PRO A 143 34.29 4.77 -0.75
C PRO A 143 32.96 4.07 -0.45
N PHE A 144 32.97 2.74 -0.51
CA PHE A 144 31.79 1.91 -0.34
C PHE A 144 32.18 0.51 0.14
N SER A 145 31.66 0.10 1.29
CA SER A 145 31.95 -1.17 1.97
C SER A 145 31.09 -2.34 1.45
N GLY A 146 30.77 -2.34 0.15
CA GLY A 146 30.08 -3.44 -0.52
C GLY A 146 31.03 -4.45 -1.15
N PRO A 147 30.57 -5.25 -2.14
CA PRO A 147 29.25 -5.19 -2.77
C PRO A 147 28.14 -5.82 -1.92
N ILE A 148 26.90 -5.52 -2.29
CA ILE A 148 25.69 -6.19 -1.81
C ILE A 148 25.09 -7.10 -2.87
N GLY A 149 24.38 -8.13 -2.42
CA GLY A 149 23.47 -8.94 -3.22
C GLY A 149 22.02 -8.61 -2.88
N ALA A 150 21.09 -9.08 -3.70
CA ALA A 150 19.66 -9.03 -3.42
C ALA A 150 18.97 -10.27 -3.99
N ALA A 151 17.90 -10.70 -3.34
CA ALA A 151 17.05 -11.80 -3.77
C ALA A 151 15.58 -11.52 -3.41
N ARG A 152 14.67 -11.92 -4.30
CA ARG A 152 13.26 -12.08 -3.97
C ARG A 152 12.99 -13.55 -3.62
N VAL A 153 12.20 -13.81 -2.60
CA VAL A 153 11.87 -15.15 -2.13
C VAL A 153 10.34 -15.31 -2.09
N GLY A 154 9.85 -16.28 -2.85
CA GLY A 154 8.48 -16.77 -2.81
C GLY A 154 8.33 -17.98 -1.89
N TYR A 155 7.09 -18.30 -1.52
CA TYR A 155 6.74 -19.50 -0.75
C TYR A 155 5.55 -20.21 -1.39
N ILE A 156 5.84 -21.25 -2.17
CA ILE A 156 4.88 -21.98 -3.01
C ILE A 156 4.99 -23.47 -2.64
N ASN A 157 3.87 -24.14 -2.43
CA ASN A 157 3.83 -25.57 -2.07
C ASN A 157 4.75 -25.93 -0.88
N ASN A 158 4.83 -25.05 0.12
CA ASN A 158 5.72 -25.14 1.29
C ASN A 158 7.22 -25.18 0.98
N GLN A 159 7.63 -24.58 -0.14
CA GLN A 159 9.03 -24.48 -0.56
C GLN A 159 9.40 -23.02 -0.84
N TYR A 160 10.63 -22.65 -0.50
CA TYR A 160 11.19 -21.36 -0.89
C TYR A 160 11.56 -21.37 -2.36
N VAL A 161 11.16 -20.32 -3.08
CA VAL A 161 11.43 -20.14 -4.50
C VAL A 161 12.24 -18.86 -4.69
N LEU A 162 13.41 -18.95 -5.33
CA LEU A 162 14.27 -17.80 -5.62
C LEU A 162 13.78 -17.06 -6.86
N ASN A 163 13.65 -15.74 -6.74
CA ASN A 163 13.27 -14.80 -7.80
C ASN A 163 12.07 -15.30 -8.61
N PRO A 164 10.92 -15.59 -7.94
CA PRO A 164 9.71 -16.04 -8.62
C PRO A 164 9.25 -15.01 -9.64
N SER A 165 8.68 -15.51 -10.74
CA SER A 165 8.03 -14.69 -11.75
C SER A 165 6.74 -14.04 -11.24
N GLU A 166 6.24 -13.05 -11.99
CA GLU A 166 4.93 -12.42 -11.71
C GLU A 166 3.79 -13.44 -11.59
N GLU A 167 3.78 -14.47 -12.44
CA GLU A 167 2.75 -15.52 -12.40
C GLU A 167 2.91 -16.44 -11.18
N GLU A 168 4.15 -16.80 -10.82
CA GLU A 168 4.41 -17.61 -9.63
C GLU A 168 4.02 -16.87 -8.35
N LEU A 169 4.28 -15.55 -8.28
CA LEU A 169 3.92 -14.69 -7.15
C LEU A 169 2.41 -14.67 -6.87
N LYS A 170 1.55 -14.77 -7.89
CA LYS A 170 0.08 -14.84 -7.70
C LYS A 170 -0.35 -16.05 -6.86
N THR A 171 0.43 -17.12 -6.90
CA THR A 171 0.18 -18.35 -6.11
C THR A 171 1.07 -18.46 -4.87
N SER A 172 2.01 -17.55 -4.71
CA SER A 172 2.93 -17.49 -3.58
C SER A 172 2.22 -16.95 -2.34
N LYS A 173 2.55 -17.53 -1.18
CA LYS A 173 2.15 -16.97 0.12
C LYS A 173 3.15 -15.95 0.65
N LEU A 174 4.22 -15.65 -0.10
CA LEU A 174 5.27 -14.73 0.30
C LEU A 174 5.79 -13.94 -0.90
N ASP A 175 5.94 -12.63 -0.73
CA ASP A 175 6.80 -11.79 -1.55
C ASP A 175 7.77 -11.10 -0.60
N LEU A 176 8.98 -11.65 -0.48
CA LEU A 176 10.03 -11.13 0.38
C LEU A 176 11.23 -10.70 -0.45
N VAL A 177 11.63 -9.45 -0.33
CA VAL A 177 12.90 -8.96 -0.85
C VAL A 177 13.88 -8.84 0.31
N VAL A 178 15.08 -9.39 0.11
CA VAL A 178 16.19 -9.30 1.06
C VAL A 178 17.44 -8.82 0.31
N ALA A 179 18.20 -7.94 0.95
CA ALA A 179 19.50 -7.48 0.47
C ALA A 179 20.53 -7.51 1.59
N GLY A 180 21.78 -7.81 1.25
CA GLY A 180 22.84 -8.00 2.24
C GLY A 180 24.23 -8.08 1.63
N THR A 181 25.23 -8.04 2.50
CA THR A 181 26.63 -8.32 2.16
C THR A 181 26.90 -9.83 2.23
N GLN A 182 28.15 -10.21 2.01
CA GLN A 182 28.59 -11.59 2.22
C GLN A 182 28.31 -12.09 3.64
N ASN A 183 28.44 -11.22 4.63
CA ASN A 183 28.42 -11.60 6.03
C ASN A 183 27.05 -11.42 6.68
N ALA A 184 26.23 -10.50 6.18
CA ALA A 184 25.01 -10.12 6.86
C ALA A 184 23.91 -9.62 5.95
N VAL A 185 22.67 -9.77 6.44
CA VAL A 185 21.50 -9.10 5.89
C VAL A 185 21.54 -7.63 6.33
N LEU A 186 21.19 -6.72 5.41
CA LEU A 186 21.11 -5.28 5.66
C LEU A 186 19.67 -4.79 5.64
N MET A 187 18.85 -5.36 4.75
CA MET A 187 17.48 -4.92 4.53
C MET A 187 16.58 -6.09 4.20
N VAL A 188 15.39 -6.09 4.80
CA VAL A 188 14.27 -6.98 4.45
C VAL A 188 13.02 -6.13 4.24
N GLU A 189 12.23 -6.52 3.25
CA GLU A 189 10.92 -5.96 2.95
C GLU A 189 10.02 -7.10 2.46
N SER A 190 8.91 -7.36 3.15
CA SER A 190 8.04 -8.48 2.76
C SER A 190 6.54 -8.25 2.94
N GLU A 191 5.78 -8.99 2.14
CA GLU A 191 4.34 -9.21 2.23
C GLU A 191 4.08 -10.71 2.30
N ALA A 192 3.24 -11.16 3.23
CA ALA A 192 3.02 -12.58 3.52
C ALA A 192 1.55 -12.92 3.77
N GLY A 193 1.11 -14.07 3.27
CA GLY A 193 -0.21 -14.66 3.49
C GLY A 193 -0.32 -15.38 4.83
N ILE A 194 -0.05 -14.66 5.94
CA ILE A 194 -0.11 -15.17 7.33
C ILE A 194 0.83 -16.37 7.53
N LEU A 195 2.14 -16.11 7.52
CA LEU A 195 3.18 -17.13 7.68
C LEU A 195 3.81 -17.09 9.08
N SER A 196 4.29 -18.23 9.58
CA SER A 196 4.93 -18.28 10.91
C SER A 196 6.26 -17.53 10.93
N GLU A 197 6.69 -17.14 12.13
CA GLU A 197 8.00 -16.52 12.35
C GLU A 197 9.16 -17.37 11.79
N ASP A 198 9.08 -18.70 11.94
CA ASP A 198 10.10 -19.63 11.43
C ASP A 198 10.17 -19.65 9.90
N VAL A 199 9.02 -19.63 9.22
CA VAL A 199 8.97 -19.59 7.75
C VAL A 199 9.55 -18.28 7.24
N MET A 200 9.22 -17.16 7.89
CA MET A 200 9.75 -15.84 7.53
C MET A 200 11.27 -15.76 7.73
N LEU A 201 11.78 -16.22 8.88
CA LEU A 201 13.22 -16.26 9.14
C LEU A 201 13.95 -17.17 8.14
N GLY A 202 13.39 -18.35 7.86
CA GLY A 202 13.94 -19.26 6.86
C GLY A 202 13.99 -18.65 5.45
N ALA A 203 13.01 -17.83 5.07
CA ALA A 203 13.03 -17.12 3.79
C ALA A 203 14.15 -16.08 3.72
N VAL A 204 14.38 -15.32 4.80
CA VAL A 204 15.49 -14.36 4.89
C VAL A 204 16.84 -15.08 4.74
N MET A 205 17.03 -16.20 5.44
CA MET A 205 18.27 -16.99 5.37
C MET A 205 18.47 -17.65 4.00
N TYR A 206 17.39 -18.19 3.40
CA TYR A 206 17.42 -18.71 2.05
C TYR A 206 17.84 -17.63 1.04
N GLY A 207 17.22 -16.45 1.08
CA GLY A 207 17.58 -15.35 0.20
C GLY A 207 19.01 -14.86 0.40
N HIS A 208 19.48 -14.76 1.66
CA HIS A 208 20.88 -14.41 1.98
C HIS A 208 21.89 -15.43 1.44
N GLN A 209 21.57 -16.72 1.52
CA GLN A 209 22.40 -17.77 0.94
C GLN A 209 22.42 -17.70 -0.59
N GLN A 210 21.27 -17.52 -1.24
CA GLN A 210 21.17 -17.50 -2.70
C GLN A 210 21.86 -16.27 -3.31
N MET A 211 21.76 -15.09 -2.69
CA MET A 211 22.37 -13.87 -3.22
C MET A 211 23.90 -13.87 -3.22
N GLN A 212 24.55 -14.79 -2.50
CA GLN A 212 26.02 -14.92 -2.49
C GLN A 212 26.58 -15.14 -3.89
N THR A 213 25.85 -15.83 -4.76
CA THR A 213 26.23 -16.02 -6.16
C THR A 213 26.38 -14.68 -6.89
N ALA A 214 25.47 -13.73 -6.67
CA ALA A 214 25.54 -12.39 -7.25
C ALA A 214 26.69 -11.57 -6.65
N ILE A 215 26.88 -11.65 -5.32
CA ILE A 215 27.98 -10.95 -4.63
C ILE A 215 29.33 -11.38 -5.20
N ASN A 216 29.58 -12.69 -5.29
CA ASN A 216 30.83 -13.23 -5.83
C ASN A 216 31.05 -12.79 -7.28
N ALA A 217 29.99 -12.78 -8.11
CA ALA A 217 30.08 -12.32 -9.49
C ALA A 217 30.42 -10.82 -9.58
N ILE A 218 29.88 -9.98 -8.68
CA ILE A 218 30.22 -8.55 -8.61
C ILE A 218 31.67 -8.35 -8.18
N VAL A 219 32.17 -9.12 -7.21
CA VAL A 219 33.58 -9.06 -6.79
C VAL A 219 34.51 -9.40 -7.96
N GLU A 220 34.22 -10.47 -8.70
CA GLU A 220 34.97 -10.85 -9.89
C GLU A 220 34.90 -9.77 -10.99
N PHE A 221 33.71 -9.23 -11.25
CA PHE A 221 33.51 -8.13 -12.20
C PHE A 221 34.28 -6.86 -11.82
N ALA A 222 34.30 -6.51 -10.54
CA ALA A 222 35.06 -5.38 -10.03
C ALA A 222 36.58 -5.59 -10.14
N GLY A 223 37.06 -6.83 -9.98
CA GLY A 223 38.47 -7.17 -10.22
C GLY A 223 38.96 -6.85 -11.63
N GLU A 224 38.05 -6.86 -12.62
CA GLU A 224 38.36 -6.57 -14.03
C GLU A 224 38.08 -5.12 -14.43
N ALA A 225 37.05 -4.50 -13.86
CA ALA A 225 36.49 -3.23 -14.33
C ALA A 225 36.61 -2.04 -13.37
N ALA A 226 37.04 -2.25 -12.11
CA ALA A 226 37.04 -1.19 -11.11
C ALA A 226 38.00 -0.05 -11.47
N LYS A 227 37.51 1.18 -11.31
CA LYS A 227 38.35 2.37 -11.33
C LYS A 227 39.18 2.46 -10.05
N PRO A 228 40.30 3.20 -10.05
CA PRO A 228 41.07 3.44 -8.84
C PRO A 228 40.20 3.99 -7.72
N ALA A 229 40.34 3.42 -6.53
CA ALA A 229 39.67 3.92 -5.34
C ALA A 229 40.00 5.40 -5.13
N TRP A 230 39.02 6.17 -4.67
CA TRP A 230 39.24 7.57 -4.31
C TRP A 230 40.24 7.63 -3.15
N ASN A 231 41.17 8.57 -3.22
CA ASN A 231 42.04 8.90 -2.09
C ASN A 231 41.26 9.74 -1.07
N TRP A 232 40.24 9.14 -0.47
CA TRP A 232 39.45 9.74 0.60
C TRP A 232 39.99 9.26 1.94
N VAL A 233 40.10 10.18 2.88
CA VAL A 233 40.53 9.92 4.25
C VAL A 233 39.43 10.42 5.17
N ALA A 234 39.08 9.62 6.17
CA ALA A 234 38.11 10.01 7.17
C ALA A 234 38.56 11.31 7.87
N PRO A 235 37.64 12.22 8.22
CA PRO A 235 37.97 13.39 9.01
C PRO A 235 38.71 13.01 10.31
N THR A 236 39.77 13.74 10.65
CA THR A 236 40.51 13.52 11.89
C THR A 236 39.60 13.80 13.08
N LYS A 237 39.44 12.82 13.97
CA LYS A 237 38.67 12.98 15.21
C LYS A 237 39.49 13.82 16.21
N ASN A 238 38.84 14.79 16.86
CA ASN A 238 39.46 15.61 17.90
C ASN A 238 39.33 14.92 19.27
N ASP A 239 40.19 13.96 19.55
CA ASP A 239 40.11 13.12 20.76
C ASP A 239 40.14 13.93 22.06
N ALA A 240 40.88 15.05 22.08
CA ALA A 240 40.93 15.95 23.23
C ALA A 240 39.56 16.61 23.48
N LEU A 241 38.91 17.12 22.43
CA LEU A 241 37.58 17.70 22.52
C LEU A 241 36.52 16.65 22.89
N ILE A 242 36.62 15.43 22.34
CA ILE A 242 35.75 14.30 22.68
C ILE A 242 35.85 13.98 24.19
N ALA A 243 37.07 13.85 24.71
CA ALA A 243 37.29 13.57 26.13
C ALA A 243 36.74 14.69 27.02
N LYS A 244 36.96 15.96 26.64
CA LYS A 244 36.47 17.12 27.38
C LYS A 244 34.93 17.21 27.40
N ILE A 245 34.28 16.99 26.25
CA ILE A 245 32.82 16.96 26.18
C ILE A 245 32.25 15.83 27.04
N ALA A 246 32.87 14.65 27.00
CA ALA A 246 32.48 13.53 27.85
C ALA A 246 32.61 13.89 29.35
N GLU A 247 33.72 14.50 29.77
CA GLU A 247 33.92 14.94 31.16
C GLU A 247 32.82 15.91 31.61
N LEU A 248 32.47 16.90 30.78
CA LEU A 248 31.56 17.98 31.15
C LEU A 248 30.08 17.61 31.08
N ALA A 249 29.68 16.67 30.21
CA ALA A 249 28.28 16.44 29.89
C ALA A 249 27.75 15.03 30.22
N THR A 250 28.60 14.02 30.43
CA THR A 250 28.13 12.62 30.58
C THR A 250 27.15 12.45 31.75
N ALA A 251 27.45 13.04 32.91
CA ALA A 251 26.60 12.90 34.09
C ALA A 251 25.24 13.58 33.88
N ASP A 252 25.26 14.84 33.43
CA ASP A 252 24.04 15.61 33.17
C ASP A 252 23.18 14.97 32.08
N LEU A 253 23.78 14.43 31.02
CA LEU A 253 23.08 13.66 29.98
C LEU A 253 22.48 12.37 30.55
N GLY A 254 23.21 11.67 31.41
CA GLY A 254 22.72 10.50 32.11
C GLY A 254 21.43 10.79 32.89
N ASP A 255 21.37 11.93 33.58
CA ASP A 255 20.19 12.40 34.30
C ASP A 255 19.08 12.88 33.36
N ALA A 256 19.41 13.60 32.29
CA ALA A 256 18.42 14.05 31.30
C ALA A 256 17.69 12.87 30.64
N TYR A 257 18.40 11.80 30.31
CA TYR A 257 17.82 10.56 29.77
C TYR A 257 17.11 9.71 30.83
N ARG A 258 16.89 10.21 32.06
CA ARG A 258 15.93 9.64 33.04
C ARG A 258 14.59 10.37 33.03
N ILE A 259 14.48 11.48 32.30
CA ILE A 259 13.23 12.20 32.11
C ILE A 259 12.37 11.44 31.10
N THR A 260 11.21 10.96 31.52
CA THR A 260 10.30 10.15 30.69
C THR A 260 9.66 10.93 29.55
N GLU A 261 9.15 12.14 29.83
CA GLU A 261 8.41 12.96 28.87
C GLU A 261 9.34 13.54 27.79
N LYS A 262 9.03 13.27 26.51
CA LYS A 262 9.91 13.62 25.38
C LYS A 262 10.24 15.11 25.33
N ALA A 263 9.23 15.98 25.42
CA ALA A 263 9.40 17.42 25.29
C ALA A 263 10.32 18.00 26.38
N LYS A 264 10.10 17.61 27.64
CA LYS A 264 10.94 18.04 28.77
C LYS A 264 12.36 17.49 28.70
N ARG A 265 12.52 16.24 28.23
CA ARG A 265 13.83 15.65 28.00
C ARG A 265 14.62 16.47 26.97
N TYR A 266 13.99 16.82 25.85
CA TYR A 266 14.63 17.59 24.77
C TYR A 266 14.97 19.01 25.21
N GLU A 267 14.10 19.66 25.98
CA GLU A 267 14.38 20.95 26.62
C GLU A 267 15.64 20.86 27.50
N ARG A 268 15.71 19.87 28.39
CA ARG A 268 16.85 19.67 29.28
C ARG A 268 18.14 19.36 28.51
N ILE A 269 18.09 18.54 27.46
CA ILE A 269 19.25 18.25 26.60
C ILE A 269 19.72 19.54 25.90
N GLY A 270 18.79 20.38 25.44
CA GLY A 270 19.08 21.69 24.88
C GLY A 270 19.81 22.62 25.85
N GLU A 271 19.35 22.67 27.11
CA GLU A 271 20.04 23.42 28.18
C GLU A 271 21.46 22.90 28.43
N ILE A 272 21.64 21.59 28.51
CA ILE A 272 22.96 20.95 28.72
C ILE A 272 23.89 21.31 27.56
N LYS A 273 23.40 21.21 26.32
CA LYS A 273 24.17 21.55 25.13
C LYS A 273 24.55 23.04 25.12
N ALA A 274 23.64 23.94 25.48
CA ALA A 274 23.92 25.37 25.58
C ALA A 274 24.98 25.68 26.65
N ALA A 275 24.84 25.10 27.85
CA ALA A 275 25.80 25.26 28.94
C ALA A 275 27.18 24.65 28.61
N LEU A 276 27.21 23.53 27.88
CA LEU A 276 28.44 22.93 27.37
C LEU A 276 29.15 23.88 26.40
N ILE A 277 28.42 24.45 25.44
CA ILE A 277 28.97 25.41 24.47
C ILE A 277 29.52 26.65 25.19
N GLU A 278 28.82 27.17 26.21
CA GLU A 278 29.29 28.30 27.01
C GLU A 278 30.60 27.99 27.74
N LYS A 279 30.68 26.84 28.42
CA LYS A 279 31.89 26.38 29.12
C LYS A 279 33.08 26.19 28.17
N LEU A 280 32.86 25.52 27.04
CA LEU A 280 33.91 25.32 26.04
C LEU A 280 34.40 26.65 25.46
N SER A 281 33.48 27.59 25.19
CA SER A 281 33.82 28.91 24.66
C SER A 281 34.61 29.75 25.64
N ALA A 282 34.38 29.61 26.95
CA ALA A 282 35.13 30.32 27.99
C ALA A 282 36.57 29.83 28.16
N GLU A 283 36.89 28.62 27.72
CA GLU A 283 38.24 28.03 27.78
C GLU A 283 39.07 28.31 26.51
N LEU A 284 38.49 28.92 25.48
CA LEU A 284 39.19 29.25 24.23
C LEU A 284 40.17 30.43 24.41
N ALA A 285 41.30 30.37 23.69
CA ALA A 285 42.23 31.48 23.62
C ALA A 285 41.63 32.65 22.81
N GLU A 286 42.15 33.87 23.05
CA GLU A 286 41.67 35.08 22.36
C GLU A 286 41.86 34.96 20.84
N GLY A 287 40.75 34.95 20.09
CA GLY A 287 40.73 34.80 18.63
C GLY A 287 40.42 33.39 18.11
N GLU A 288 40.28 32.38 18.97
CA GLU A 288 39.82 31.04 18.60
C GLU A 288 38.28 30.97 18.56
N ALA A 289 37.74 30.17 17.63
CA ALA A 289 36.31 29.95 17.48
C ALA A 289 35.98 28.47 17.60
N LEU A 290 34.94 28.15 18.37
CA LEU A 290 34.43 26.79 18.52
C LEU A 290 33.72 26.35 17.23
N ASN A 291 34.07 25.19 16.68
CA ASN A 291 33.28 24.57 15.62
C ASN A 291 32.00 23.96 16.22
N LEU A 292 30.90 24.73 16.19
CA LEU A 292 29.62 24.31 16.77
C LEU A 292 29.04 23.05 16.12
N THR A 293 29.33 22.80 14.84
CA THR A 293 28.90 21.59 14.14
C THR A 293 29.61 20.37 14.72
N GLU A 294 30.94 20.43 14.84
CA GLU A 294 31.76 19.35 15.41
C GLU A 294 31.37 19.07 16.88
N VAL A 295 31.16 20.12 17.69
CA VAL A 295 30.67 19.96 19.07
C VAL A 295 29.30 19.29 19.09
N GLY A 296 28.40 19.68 18.17
CA GLY A 296 27.08 19.07 18.02
C GLY A 296 27.15 17.58 17.70
N GLU A 297 28.01 17.18 16.77
CA GLU A 297 28.24 15.78 16.39
C GLU A 297 28.84 14.95 17.53
N ILE A 298 29.85 15.48 18.21
CA ILE A 298 30.48 14.80 19.36
C ILE A 298 29.46 14.65 20.51
N PHE A 299 28.69 15.69 20.79
CA PHE A 299 27.63 15.64 21.80
C PHE A 299 26.59 14.58 21.46
N HIS A 300 26.16 14.51 20.19
CA HIS A 300 25.23 13.51 19.72
C HIS A 300 25.78 12.07 19.86
N ASN A 301 27.05 11.86 19.52
CA ASN A 301 27.72 10.56 19.71
C ASN A 301 27.82 10.18 21.21
N LEU A 302 28.00 11.17 22.09
CA LEU A 302 27.97 10.95 23.53
C LEU A 302 26.56 10.55 24.01
N GLU A 303 25.51 11.20 23.52
CA GLU A 303 24.12 10.80 23.81
C GLU A 303 23.88 9.34 23.44
N SER A 304 24.29 8.94 22.23
CA SER A 304 24.23 7.56 21.75
C SER A 304 24.91 6.60 22.72
N LYS A 305 26.16 6.89 23.09
CA LYS A 305 26.95 6.07 24.01
C LYS A 305 26.30 5.96 25.40
N VAL A 306 25.74 7.05 25.93
CA VAL A 306 25.07 7.07 27.25
C VAL A 306 23.81 6.21 27.22
N VAL A 307 22.94 6.37 26.23
CA VAL A 307 21.69 5.61 26.14
C VAL A 307 21.97 4.12 25.93
N ARG A 308 22.85 3.80 24.96
CA ARG A 308 23.20 2.41 24.64
C ARG A 308 23.84 1.70 25.82
N GLY A 309 24.82 2.34 26.46
CA GLY A 309 25.51 1.79 27.61
C GLY A 309 24.62 1.59 28.85
N ARG A 310 23.51 2.33 28.97
CA ARG A 310 22.50 2.10 30.03
C ARG A 310 21.65 0.87 29.73
N ILE A 311 21.17 0.76 28.50
CA ILE A 311 20.35 -0.36 28.04
C ILE A 311 21.13 -1.68 28.15
N THR A 312 22.38 -1.71 27.68
CA THR A 312 23.21 -2.93 27.74
C THR A 312 23.58 -3.36 29.16
N LYS A 313 23.64 -2.42 30.11
CA LYS A 313 23.85 -2.71 31.54
C LYS A 313 22.60 -3.11 32.31
N GLY A 314 21.44 -3.20 31.64
CA GLY A 314 20.17 -3.57 32.27
C GLY A 314 19.54 -2.46 33.11
N GLU A 315 19.91 -1.20 32.89
CA GLU A 315 19.14 -0.08 33.43
C GLU A 315 17.78 0.06 32.71
N PRO A 316 16.77 0.67 33.36
CA PRO A 316 15.53 1.02 32.68
C PRO A 316 15.78 1.89 31.44
N ARG A 317 14.96 1.69 30.40
CA ARG A 317 14.97 2.48 29.16
C ARG A 317 14.69 3.95 29.44
N ILE A 318 14.81 4.79 28.41
CA ILE A 318 14.66 6.25 28.51
C ILE A 318 13.30 6.70 29.07
N ASP A 319 12.26 5.88 28.94
CA ASP A 319 10.92 6.12 29.51
C ASP A 319 10.63 5.27 30.76
N GLY A 320 11.63 4.58 31.29
CA GLY A 320 11.53 3.76 32.50
C GLY A 320 11.05 2.32 32.28
N ARG A 321 10.77 1.92 31.04
CA ARG A 321 10.34 0.55 30.70
C ARG A 321 11.50 -0.45 30.72
N ASP A 322 11.13 -1.72 30.90
CA ASP A 322 12.01 -2.84 30.57
C ASP A 322 12.07 -3.05 29.03
N PRO A 323 13.08 -3.78 28.52
CA PRO A 323 13.21 -4.10 27.10
C PRO A 323 11.98 -4.73 26.46
N GLU A 324 11.22 -5.55 27.19
CA GLU A 324 10.08 -6.29 26.65
C GLU A 324 8.74 -5.51 26.70
N MET A 325 8.65 -4.46 27.51
CA MET A 325 7.38 -3.76 27.80
C MET A 325 6.88 -2.92 26.62
N ILE A 326 5.56 -2.96 26.42
CA ILE A 326 4.82 -2.13 25.46
C ILE A 326 4.27 -0.89 26.17
N ARG A 327 4.24 0.26 25.50
CA ARG A 327 3.66 1.49 26.06
C ARG A 327 2.15 1.34 26.24
N GLY A 328 1.58 2.20 27.08
CA GLY A 328 0.13 2.24 27.31
C GLY A 328 -0.65 2.37 26.00
N LEU A 329 -1.69 1.55 25.85
CA LEU A 329 -2.55 1.48 24.67
C LEU A 329 -3.91 2.12 24.98
N SER A 330 -4.40 2.94 24.06
CA SER A 330 -5.77 3.46 24.08
C SER A 330 -6.37 3.31 22.69
N VAL A 331 -7.57 2.73 22.64
CA VAL A 331 -8.24 2.35 21.40
C VAL A 331 -9.66 2.87 21.42
N MET A 332 -10.03 3.60 20.37
CA MET A 332 -11.40 4.08 20.15
C MET A 332 -11.83 3.76 18.72
N THR A 333 -13.08 3.38 18.52
CA THR A 333 -13.72 3.16 17.21
C THR A 333 -14.93 4.09 17.04
N GLY A 334 -15.38 4.33 15.81
CA GLY A 334 -16.52 5.21 15.54
C GLY A 334 -16.31 6.66 15.99
N VAL A 335 -15.07 7.14 15.96
CA VAL A 335 -14.66 8.48 16.46
C VAL A 335 -15.25 9.61 15.60
N LEU A 336 -15.37 9.40 14.29
CA LEU A 336 -15.85 10.40 13.35
C LEU A 336 -17.31 10.11 12.92
N PRO A 337 -18.27 11.04 13.10
CA PRO A 337 -19.69 10.75 12.90
C PRO A 337 -20.13 10.43 11.47
N ARG A 338 -19.36 10.87 10.46
CA ARG A 338 -19.76 10.84 9.04
C ARG A 338 -18.96 9.86 8.19
N THR A 339 -17.92 9.27 8.74
CA THR A 339 -17.08 8.32 8.00
C THR A 339 -17.73 6.95 7.98
N HIS A 340 -17.36 6.09 7.03
CA HIS A 340 -17.92 4.73 6.98
C HIS A 340 -17.39 3.88 8.14
N GLY A 341 -16.10 4.03 8.46
CA GLY A 341 -15.53 3.57 9.73
C GLY A 341 -14.37 4.47 10.14
N SER A 342 -14.10 4.54 11.44
CA SER A 342 -12.98 5.32 11.98
C SER A 342 -12.43 4.69 13.26
N ALA A 343 -11.15 4.92 13.50
CA ALA A 343 -10.49 4.51 14.73
C ALA A 343 -9.44 5.54 15.14
N LEU A 344 -9.29 5.73 16.45
CA LEU A 344 -8.15 6.43 17.04
C LEU A 344 -7.34 5.40 17.83
N PHE A 345 -6.18 5.03 17.30
CA PHE A 345 -5.25 4.13 17.96
C PHE A 345 -4.11 4.95 18.55
N THR A 346 -3.89 4.82 19.86
CA THR A 346 -2.81 5.51 20.58
C THR A 346 -1.95 4.48 21.30
N ARG A 347 -0.63 4.55 21.12
CA ARG A 347 0.37 3.74 21.82
C ARG A 347 1.48 4.64 22.35
N GLY A 348 1.45 4.91 23.66
CA GLY A 348 2.26 5.98 24.25
C GLY A 348 2.01 7.31 23.53
N GLU A 349 3.08 8.01 23.15
CA GLU A 349 3.04 9.25 22.36
C GLU A 349 3.07 9.01 20.84
N THR A 350 2.45 7.90 20.37
CA THR A 350 2.28 7.62 18.94
C THR A 350 0.80 7.39 18.68
N GLN A 351 0.18 8.24 17.87
CA GLN A 351 -1.26 8.25 17.64
C GLN A 351 -1.58 8.33 16.15
N ALA A 352 -2.51 7.49 15.72
CA ALA A 352 -3.03 7.47 14.37
C ALA A 352 -4.57 7.56 14.39
N LEU A 353 -5.10 8.61 13.76
CA LEU A 353 -6.51 8.71 13.40
C LEU A 353 -6.68 8.07 12.02
N VAL A 354 -7.36 6.92 11.99
CA VAL A 354 -7.52 6.13 10.78
C VAL A 354 -8.98 6.11 10.36
N THR A 355 -9.23 6.31 9.08
CA THR A 355 -10.57 6.31 8.48
C THR A 355 -10.64 5.28 7.35
N ALA A 356 -11.73 4.52 7.30
CA ALA A 356 -12.07 3.65 6.19
C ALA A 356 -13.26 4.24 5.39
N THR A 357 -13.14 4.24 4.08
CA THR A 357 -14.16 4.70 3.13
C THR A 357 -14.43 3.61 2.10
N LEU A 358 -15.69 3.24 1.99
CA LEU A 358 -16.21 2.26 1.03
C LEU A 358 -16.71 2.97 -0.24
N GLY A 359 -16.35 2.43 -1.40
CA GLY A 359 -16.75 2.91 -2.72
C GLY A 359 -17.15 1.76 -3.65
N THR A 360 -17.58 2.10 -4.85
CA THR A 360 -17.99 1.18 -5.91
C THR A 360 -16.80 0.65 -6.70
N ALA A 361 -17.01 -0.27 -7.64
CA ALA A 361 -15.93 -0.75 -8.52
C ALA A 361 -15.31 0.38 -9.37
N ARG A 362 -16.08 1.44 -9.67
CA ARG A 362 -15.60 2.63 -10.38
C ARG A 362 -14.60 3.47 -9.58
N ASP A 363 -14.62 3.37 -8.25
CA ASP A 363 -13.71 4.09 -7.37
C ASP A 363 -12.35 3.38 -7.23
N ALA A 364 -12.19 2.20 -7.83
CA ALA A 364 -10.93 1.46 -7.84
C ALA A 364 -9.83 2.28 -8.52
N GLN A 365 -8.63 2.24 -7.95
CA GLN A 365 -7.50 2.99 -8.46
C GLN A 365 -6.93 2.28 -9.69
N SER A 366 -7.00 2.92 -10.86
CA SER A 366 -6.29 2.44 -12.05
C SER A 366 -4.81 2.78 -11.92
N VAL A 367 -3.96 1.76 -11.85
CA VAL A 367 -2.51 1.86 -11.75
C VAL A 367 -1.90 1.44 -13.08
N ASP A 368 -1.25 2.39 -13.76
CA ASP A 368 -0.51 2.16 -15.01
C ASP A 368 0.95 1.84 -14.67
N ASP A 369 1.21 0.62 -14.17
CA ASP A 369 2.55 0.11 -13.87
C ASP A 369 3.23 -0.44 -15.13
N LEU A 370 4.57 -0.53 -15.12
CA LEU A 370 5.37 -0.99 -16.27
C LEU A 370 5.08 -2.46 -16.68
N LEU A 371 4.80 -3.34 -15.73
CA LEU A 371 4.56 -4.77 -16.00
C LEU A 371 3.09 -5.05 -16.35
N SER A 372 2.15 -4.40 -15.66
CA SER A 372 0.72 -4.60 -15.89
C SER A 372 -0.10 -3.41 -15.42
N ALA A 373 -1.08 -3.02 -16.24
CA ALA A 373 -2.14 -2.15 -15.75
C ALA A 373 -3.05 -2.97 -14.81
N LYS A 374 -3.29 -2.46 -13.59
CA LYS A 374 -4.15 -3.12 -12.60
C LYS A 374 -5.12 -2.12 -11.99
N ASN A 375 -6.31 -2.62 -11.63
CA ASN A 375 -7.26 -1.86 -10.83
C ASN A 375 -7.13 -2.31 -9.38
N ASP A 376 -6.67 -1.41 -8.52
CA ASP A 376 -6.47 -1.66 -7.11
C ASP A 376 -7.74 -1.29 -6.33
N THR A 377 -8.37 -2.30 -5.74
CA THR A 377 -9.60 -2.14 -4.95
C THR A 377 -9.31 -1.83 -3.48
N PHE A 378 -8.06 -1.91 -3.03
CA PHE A 378 -7.68 -1.59 -1.66
C PHE A 378 -6.58 -0.52 -1.63
N MET A 379 -6.92 0.70 -1.27
CA MET A 379 -5.98 1.80 -1.13
C MET A 379 -5.68 2.06 0.35
N LEU A 380 -4.42 2.30 0.68
CA LEU A 380 -4.03 2.80 2.00
C LEU A 380 -3.10 4.00 1.83
N HIS A 381 -3.58 5.17 2.26
CA HIS A 381 -2.82 6.40 2.26
C HIS A 381 -2.35 6.73 3.67
N TYR A 382 -1.13 7.25 3.76
CA TYR A 382 -0.48 7.59 5.01
C TYR A 382 0.02 9.02 4.94
N ASN A 383 -0.32 9.82 5.95
CA ASN A 383 0.04 11.24 6.03
C ASN A 383 0.78 11.49 7.36
N PHE A 384 1.89 12.24 7.26
CA PHE A 384 2.75 12.57 8.39
C PHE A 384 2.93 14.09 8.51
N PRO A 385 1.93 14.79 9.05
CA PRO A 385 1.99 16.24 9.19
C PRO A 385 3.04 16.67 10.22
N PRO A 386 3.67 17.84 10.06
CA PRO A 386 4.79 18.27 10.92
C PRO A 386 4.37 18.50 12.38
N TYR A 387 3.09 18.83 12.63
CA TYR A 387 2.59 18.98 14.00
C TYR A 387 2.64 17.67 14.80
N SER A 388 2.67 16.51 14.13
CA SER A 388 2.73 15.20 14.81
C SER A 388 4.03 14.97 15.58
N VAL A 389 5.08 15.73 15.25
CA VAL A 389 6.37 15.73 15.95
C VAL A 389 6.65 17.05 16.66
N GLY A 390 5.66 17.97 16.70
CA GLY A 390 5.81 19.30 17.31
C GLY A 390 6.60 20.30 16.47
N GLU A 391 6.76 20.06 15.16
CA GLU A 391 7.54 20.93 14.27
C GLU A 391 6.64 21.72 13.30
N THR A 392 7.22 22.73 12.64
CA THR A 392 6.62 23.39 11.48
C THR A 392 7.25 22.86 10.19
N GLY A 393 6.50 22.86 9.09
CA GLY A 393 7.02 22.39 7.82
C GLY A 393 6.08 22.65 6.66
N MET A 394 6.57 22.47 5.44
CA MET A 394 5.75 22.59 4.24
C MET A 394 4.70 21.48 4.19
N MET A 395 3.43 21.87 4.10
CA MET A 395 2.32 20.97 3.77
C MET A 395 2.21 20.86 2.25
N GLY A 396 2.22 19.64 1.71
CA GLY A 396 2.25 19.42 0.27
C GLY A 396 1.93 17.98 -0.12
N SER A 397 2.45 17.56 -1.27
CA SER A 397 2.31 16.17 -1.71
C SER A 397 3.09 15.21 -0.79
N PRO A 398 2.62 13.96 -0.61
CA PRO A 398 3.30 12.98 0.22
C PRO A 398 4.77 12.80 -0.16
N LYS A 399 5.65 12.80 0.83
CA LYS A 399 7.09 12.56 0.69
C LYS A 399 7.37 11.06 0.48
N ARG A 400 8.59 10.75 0.04
CA ARG A 400 9.07 9.36 -0.12
C ARG A 400 8.80 8.50 1.13
N ARG A 401 9.01 9.04 2.33
CA ARG A 401 8.81 8.31 3.60
C ARG A 401 7.34 7.98 3.85
N GLU A 402 6.43 8.93 3.58
CA GLU A 402 4.98 8.74 3.76
C GLU A 402 4.45 7.65 2.83
N ILE A 403 4.87 7.67 1.56
CA ILE A 403 4.56 6.62 0.58
C ILE A 403 5.10 5.25 1.05
N GLY A 404 6.35 5.20 1.52
CA GLY A 404 6.95 3.97 2.03
C GLY A 404 6.23 3.40 3.26
N HIS A 405 5.87 4.25 4.22
CA HIS A 405 5.12 3.83 5.42
C HIS A 405 3.70 3.38 5.07
N GLY A 406 3.03 4.09 4.15
CA GLY A 406 1.72 3.70 3.63
C GLY A 406 1.76 2.33 2.96
N ARG A 407 2.77 2.07 2.12
CA ARG A 407 2.96 0.76 1.50
C ARG A 407 3.22 -0.34 2.53
N LEU A 408 4.06 -0.10 3.53
CA LEU A 408 4.29 -1.08 4.61
C LEU A 408 3.00 -1.38 5.37
N ALA A 409 2.23 -0.36 5.73
CA ALA A 409 0.95 -0.55 6.42
C ALA A 409 -0.05 -1.30 5.55
N LYS A 410 -0.10 -1.01 4.24
CA LYS A 410 -0.92 -1.73 3.26
C LYS A 410 -0.57 -3.21 3.22
N ARG A 411 0.71 -3.55 3.08
CA ARG A 411 1.21 -4.93 3.12
C ARG A 411 0.81 -5.65 4.41
N GLY A 412 0.87 -4.93 5.54
CA GLY A 412 0.45 -5.46 6.84
C GLY A 412 -1.02 -5.88 6.88
N VAL A 413 -1.91 -5.20 6.15
CA VAL A 413 -3.36 -5.44 6.20
C VAL A 413 -3.86 -6.29 5.01
N GLN A 414 -3.17 -6.26 3.87
CA GLN A 414 -3.64 -6.85 2.62
C GLN A 414 -4.00 -8.34 2.74
N ALA A 415 -3.24 -9.12 3.51
CA ALA A 415 -3.47 -10.56 3.68
C ALA A 415 -4.83 -10.90 4.36
N VAL A 416 -5.34 -10.00 5.20
CA VAL A 416 -6.63 -10.19 5.91
C VAL A 416 -7.81 -9.56 5.19
N MET A 417 -7.59 -8.86 4.07
CA MET A 417 -8.69 -8.30 3.30
C MET A 417 -9.57 -9.42 2.72
N PRO A 418 -10.90 -9.24 2.70
CA PRO A 418 -11.80 -10.12 1.96
C PRO A 418 -11.51 -10.02 0.46
N SER A 419 -11.90 -11.07 -0.27
CA SER A 419 -11.92 -10.98 -1.73
C SER A 419 -13.00 -9.99 -2.20
N PHE A 420 -12.85 -9.48 -3.43
CA PHE A 420 -13.87 -8.60 -4.00
C PHE A 420 -15.22 -9.30 -4.21
N ASP A 421 -15.21 -10.62 -4.40
CA ASP A 421 -16.46 -11.41 -4.53
C ASP A 421 -17.20 -11.53 -3.18
N GLU A 422 -16.47 -11.64 -2.07
CA GLU A 422 -17.03 -11.68 -0.72
C GLU A 422 -17.49 -10.31 -0.24
N PHE A 423 -16.75 -9.25 -0.61
CA PHE A 423 -17.05 -7.88 -0.22
C PHE A 423 -16.82 -6.94 -1.42
N PRO A 424 -17.86 -6.70 -2.25
CA PRO A 424 -17.74 -6.02 -3.55
C PRO A 424 -17.64 -4.50 -3.43
N TYR A 425 -16.73 -4.05 -2.58
CA TYR A 425 -16.45 -2.66 -2.30
C TYR A 425 -14.99 -2.35 -2.55
N THR A 426 -14.76 -1.22 -3.21
CA THR A 426 -13.46 -0.58 -3.17
C THR A 426 -13.28 0.03 -1.79
N VAL A 427 -12.13 -0.21 -1.15
CA VAL A 427 -11.84 0.25 0.20
C VAL A 427 -10.67 1.23 0.15
N ARG A 428 -10.88 2.44 0.65
CA ARG A 428 -9.81 3.42 0.87
C ARG A 428 -9.63 3.65 2.37
N VAL A 429 -8.44 3.36 2.85
CA VAL A 429 -8.00 3.69 4.20
C VAL A 429 -7.09 4.92 4.15
N VAL A 430 -7.26 5.83 5.10
CA VAL A 430 -6.34 6.95 5.32
C VAL A 430 -5.92 6.95 6.78
N SER A 431 -4.62 6.94 7.01
CA SER A 431 -4.03 7.12 8.33
C SER A 431 -3.43 8.52 8.45
N GLU A 432 -4.03 9.34 9.32
CA GLU A 432 -3.50 10.64 9.72
C GLU A 432 -2.72 10.46 11.02
N ILE A 433 -1.40 10.69 10.99
CA ILE A 433 -0.59 10.64 12.20
C ILE A 433 -0.74 11.94 12.97
N THR A 434 -1.26 11.85 14.19
CA THR A 434 -1.51 13.01 15.05
C THR A 434 -0.43 13.21 16.09
N GLU A 435 0.24 12.14 16.51
CA GLU A 435 1.41 12.15 17.40
C GLU A 435 2.41 11.07 16.96
N SER A 436 3.72 11.34 17.08
CA SER A 436 4.75 10.38 16.72
C SER A 436 5.98 10.46 17.63
N ASN A 437 6.13 9.45 18.49
CA ASN A 437 7.34 9.15 19.23
C ASN A 437 7.67 7.65 19.19
N GLY A 438 7.61 7.06 17.99
CA GLY A 438 7.84 5.65 17.74
C GLY A 438 7.33 5.30 16.35
N SER A 439 7.02 4.02 16.12
CA SER A 439 6.53 3.61 14.80
C SER A 439 5.06 3.94 14.57
N SER A 440 4.85 5.08 13.90
CA SER A 440 3.56 5.51 13.38
C SER A 440 3.05 4.63 12.23
N SER A 441 3.94 3.99 11.46
CA SER A 441 3.53 3.00 10.44
C SER A 441 2.86 1.76 11.05
N MET A 442 3.32 1.29 12.21
CA MET A 442 2.68 0.19 12.93
C MET A 442 1.39 0.62 13.64
N ALA A 443 1.32 1.87 14.12
CA ALA A 443 0.06 2.45 14.60
C ALA A 443 -0.99 2.52 13.48
N SER A 444 -0.59 2.83 12.24
CA SER A 444 -1.47 2.80 11.07
C SER A 444 -2.01 1.41 10.77
N VAL A 445 -1.21 0.34 10.90
CA VAL A 445 -1.69 -1.04 10.73
C VAL A 445 -2.79 -1.35 11.75
N CYS A 446 -2.53 -1.09 13.03
CA CYS A 446 -3.50 -1.31 14.11
C CYS A 446 -4.77 -0.49 13.90
N GLY A 447 -4.63 0.80 13.61
CA GLY A 447 -5.75 1.70 13.36
C GLY A 447 -6.55 1.31 12.11
N SER A 448 -5.88 0.79 11.08
CA SER A 448 -6.54 0.30 9.86
C SER A 448 -7.36 -0.94 10.15
N SER A 449 -6.82 -1.91 10.90
CA SER A 449 -7.57 -3.09 11.33
C SER A 449 -8.86 -2.70 12.05
N LEU A 450 -8.79 -1.75 12.98
CA LEU A 450 -9.93 -1.24 13.74
C LEU A 450 -10.94 -0.48 12.87
N ALA A 451 -10.46 0.44 12.02
CA ALA A 451 -11.31 1.26 11.17
C ALA A 451 -12.04 0.42 10.09
N LEU A 452 -11.40 -0.64 9.59
CA LEU A 452 -12.02 -1.59 8.66
C LEU A 452 -13.15 -2.38 9.34
N MET A 453 -12.89 -2.90 10.54
CA MET A 453 -13.93 -3.59 11.33
C MET A 453 -15.09 -2.65 11.69
N ASP A 454 -14.78 -1.41 12.08
CA ASP A 454 -15.77 -0.38 12.36
C ASP A 454 -16.60 -0.01 11.13
N ALA A 455 -16.01 -0.06 9.93
CA ALA A 455 -16.72 0.14 8.66
C ALA A 455 -17.59 -1.06 8.22
N GLY A 456 -17.55 -2.17 8.95
CA GLY A 456 -18.25 -3.41 8.58
C GLY A 456 -17.54 -4.22 7.48
N VAL A 457 -16.25 -3.96 7.22
CA VAL A 457 -15.45 -4.77 6.29
C VAL A 457 -15.17 -6.13 6.93
N PRO A 458 -15.52 -7.26 6.29
CA PRO A 458 -15.32 -8.60 6.85
C PRO A 458 -13.85 -9.05 6.69
N ILE A 459 -12.94 -8.38 7.37
CA ILE A 459 -11.53 -8.80 7.43
C ILE A 459 -11.41 -10.16 8.13
N LYS A 460 -10.50 -11.01 7.65
CA LYS A 460 -10.35 -12.40 8.13
C LYS A 460 -9.97 -12.50 9.61
N ALA A 461 -9.18 -11.55 10.09
CA ALA A 461 -8.75 -11.44 11.48
C ALA A 461 -8.21 -10.02 11.77
N SER A 462 -8.18 -9.64 13.05
CA SER A 462 -7.44 -8.46 13.52
C SER A 462 -5.95 -8.56 13.18
N VAL A 463 -5.36 -7.44 12.78
CA VAL A 463 -3.91 -7.31 12.52
C VAL A 463 -3.33 -6.20 13.38
N ALA A 464 -2.24 -6.51 14.08
CA ALA A 464 -1.46 -5.53 14.82
C ALA A 464 -0.03 -5.46 14.28
N GLY A 465 0.57 -4.27 14.43
CA GLY A 465 1.95 -3.99 14.11
C GLY A 465 2.77 -3.62 15.35
N ILE A 466 4.03 -4.03 15.39
CA ILE A 466 5.00 -3.64 16.41
C ILE A 466 6.32 -3.23 15.76
N ALA A 467 6.96 -2.20 16.33
CA ALA A 467 8.32 -1.85 15.99
C ALA A 467 9.27 -2.27 17.11
N MET A 468 10.39 -2.81 16.70
CA MET A 468 11.36 -3.49 17.52
C MET A 468 12.74 -2.91 17.21
N GLY A 469 13.59 -2.86 18.22
CA GLY A 469 14.96 -2.38 18.08
C GLY A 469 15.96 -3.40 18.60
N LEU A 470 17.22 -3.18 18.26
CA LEU A 470 18.36 -3.88 18.84
C LEU A 470 19.45 -2.88 19.17
N VAL A 471 20.03 -3.01 20.36
CA VAL A 471 21.30 -2.39 20.71
C VAL A 471 22.32 -3.49 20.95
N LYS A 472 23.50 -3.37 20.35
CA LYS A 472 24.61 -4.32 20.44
C LYS A 472 25.90 -3.59 20.79
N GLU A 473 26.62 -4.06 21.79
CA GLU A 473 27.94 -3.58 22.19
C GLU A 473 28.88 -4.79 22.35
N GLY A 474 29.85 -4.94 21.44
CA GLY A 474 30.65 -6.16 21.40
C GLY A 474 29.77 -7.39 21.15
N ASP A 475 29.79 -8.36 22.06
CA ASP A 475 28.95 -9.56 22.00
C ASP A 475 27.61 -9.41 22.76
N ASP A 476 27.48 -8.40 23.62
CA ASP A 476 26.26 -8.14 24.37
C ASP A 476 25.21 -7.45 23.49
N PHE A 477 23.96 -7.89 23.60
CA PHE A 477 22.85 -7.28 22.87
C PHE A 477 21.56 -7.26 23.69
N VAL A 478 20.70 -6.28 23.39
CA VAL A 478 19.37 -6.14 23.98
C VAL A 478 18.35 -5.87 22.89
N VAL A 479 17.29 -6.67 22.85
CA VAL A 479 16.14 -6.46 21.95
C VAL A 479 15.10 -5.59 22.66
N LEU A 480 14.67 -4.53 21.99
CA LEU A 480 13.72 -3.56 22.51
C LEU A 480 12.35 -3.73 21.83
N SER A 481 11.31 -3.92 22.63
CA SER A 481 9.91 -3.88 22.19
C SER A 481 9.38 -2.46 22.16
N ASP A 482 8.59 -2.14 21.15
CA ASP A 482 7.90 -0.85 21.00
C ASP A 482 8.85 0.34 21.17
N ILE A 483 9.81 0.43 20.24
CA ILE A 483 10.86 1.45 20.28
C ILE A 483 10.31 2.88 20.15
N LEU A 484 10.97 3.78 20.88
CA LEU A 484 10.80 5.23 20.77
C LEU A 484 11.57 5.79 19.59
N GLY A 485 11.30 7.05 19.22
CA GLY A 485 12.04 7.73 18.16
C GLY A 485 13.55 7.82 18.46
N ASP A 486 13.90 8.08 19.72
CA ASP A 486 15.29 8.13 20.18
C ASP A 486 15.97 6.76 20.08
N GLU A 487 15.25 5.69 20.42
CA GLU A 487 15.79 4.31 20.39
C GLU A 487 15.95 3.78 18.97
N ASP A 488 15.10 4.20 18.03
CA ASP A 488 15.29 3.96 16.58
C ASP A 488 16.56 4.64 16.08
N HIS A 489 16.71 5.94 16.39
CA HIS A 489 17.84 6.74 15.93
C HIS A 489 19.18 6.22 16.48
N LEU A 490 19.20 5.76 17.73
CA LEU A 490 20.42 5.31 18.43
C LEU A 490 20.67 3.80 18.34
N GLY A 491 19.69 3.01 17.89
CA GLY A 491 19.77 1.55 17.77
C GLY A 491 20.51 1.05 16.53
N ASP A 492 21.00 -0.18 16.58
CA ASP A 492 21.75 -0.84 15.50
C ASP A 492 20.87 -1.53 14.46
N MET A 493 19.66 -1.90 14.85
CA MET A 493 18.65 -2.43 13.96
C MET A 493 17.29 -1.93 14.40
N ASP A 494 16.49 -1.57 13.41
CA ASP A 494 15.10 -1.25 13.56
C ASP A 494 14.26 -2.14 12.62
N PHE A 495 13.38 -2.96 13.20
CA PHE A 495 12.50 -3.80 12.42
C PHE A 495 11.04 -3.70 12.87
N LYS A 496 10.15 -3.96 11.92
CA LYS A 496 8.71 -3.80 12.06
C LYS A 496 8.07 -5.11 11.65
N VAL A 497 7.19 -5.60 12.51
CA VAL A 497 6.46 -6.86 12.31
C VAL A 497 4.98 -6.56 12.40
N ALA A 498 4.24 -6.89 11.36
CA ALA A 498 2.78 -6.87 11.35
C ALA A 498 2.23 -8.28 11.15
N GLY A 499 1.09 -8.58 11.76
CA GLY A 499 0.47 -9.89 11.64
C GLY A 499 -0.77 -10.08 12.49
N THR A 500 -1.35 -11.26 12.33
CA THR A 500 -2.47 -11.77 13.14
C THR A 500 -1.94 -12.59 14.32
N ALA A 501 -2.84 -13.21 15.09
CA ALA A 501 -2.44 -14.18 16.10
C ALA A 501 -1.75 -15.43 15.50
N GLU A 502 -2.10 -15.78 14.27
CA GLU A 502 -1.64 -17.01 13.60
C GLU A 502 -0.28 -16.84 12.91
N GLY A 503 0.03 -15.64 12.41
CA GLY A 503 1.26 -15.42 11.66
C GLY A 503 1.49 -13.97 11.24
N ILE A 504 2.60 -13.77 10.54
CA ILE A 504 3.09 -12.49 10.01
C ILE A 504 2.43 -12.21 8.66
N THR A 505 2.02 -10.97 8.48
CA THR A 505 1.51 -10.43 7.21
C THR A 505 2.51 -9.49 6.53
N ALA A 506 3.38 -8.81 7.31
CA ALA A 506 4.49 -8.03 6.77
C ALA A 506 5.67 -7.99 7.74
N LEU A 507 6.87 -7.98 7.18
CA LEU A 507 8.13 -7.84 7.90
C LEU A 507 9.00 -6.83 7.16
N GLN A 508 9.50 -5.83 7.88
CA GLN A 508 10.47 -4.87 7.35
C GLN A 508 11.62 -4.78 8.34
N MET A 509 12.86 -4.92 7.85
CA MET A 509 14.07 -4.83 8.69
C MET A 509 15.07 -3.88 8.05
N ASP A 510 15.67 -3.02 8.86
CA ASP A 510 16.79 -2.16 8.52
C ASP A 510 17.92 -2.40 9.53
N ILE A 511 19.10 -2.80 9.04
CA ILE A 511 20.26 -3.12 9.88
C ILE A 511 21.35 -2.10 9.55
N LYS A 512 21.82 -1.41 10.58
CA LYS A 512 22.79 -0.30 10.49
C LYS A 512 24.23 -0.71 10.82
N ILE A 513 24.43 -1.95 11.28
CA ILE A 513 25.74 -2.52 11.64
C ILE A 513 26.13 -3.64 10.69
N ASP A 514 27.41 -4.03 10.73
CA ASP A 514 28.00 -5.04 9.84
C ASP A 514 27.37 -6.44 9.92
N GLY A 515 26.52 -6.72 10.93
CA GLY A 515 25.64 -7.87 10.86
C GLY A 515 24.93 -8.29 12.14
N ILE A 516 23.92 -9.14 11.95
CA ILE A 516 23.11 -9.76 13.00
C ILE A 516 22.99 -11.26 12.70
N THR A 517 23.20 -12.09 13.71
CA THR A 517 23.13 -13.54 13.59
C THR A 517 21.68 -14.03 13.47
N GLN A 518 21.50 -15.22 12.91
CA GLN A 518 20.19 -15.88 12.86
C GLN A 518 19.56 -16.03 14.25
N GLU A 519 20.37 -16.32 15.27
CA GLU A 519 19.92 -16.45 16.65
C GLU A 519 19.32 -15.15 17.21
N ILE A 520 20.00 -14.01 16.99
CA ILE A 520 19.48 -12.71 17.41
C ILE A 520 18.16 -12.40 16.72
N MET A 521 18.05 -12.68 15.41
CA MET A 521 16.79 -12.50 14.68
C MET A 521 15.66 -13.38 15.22
N GLN A 522 15.96 -14.62 15.60
CA GLN A 522 14.97 -15.54 16.18
C GLN A 522 14.45 -15.03 17.53
N ILE A 523 15.34 -14.59 18.42
CA ILE A 523 14.99 -13.97 19.70
C ILE A 523 14.10 -12.74 19.45
N ALA A 524 14.51 -11.90 18.50
CA ALA A 524 13.82 -10.66 18.21
C ALA A 524 12.41 -10.90 17.64
N LEU A 525 12.23 -11.86 16.73
CA LEU A 525 10.91 -12.24 16.20
C LEU A 525 10.01 -12.87 17.27
N LYS A 526 10.57 -13.66 18.19
CA LYS A 526 9.81 -14.24 19.31
C LYS A 526 9.28 -13.15 20.24
N GLN A 527 10.11 -12.17 20.60
CA GLN A 527 9.70 -11.03 21.41
C GLN A 527 8.66 -10.17 20.66
N ALA A 528 8.85 -9.95 19.35
CA ALA A 528 7.89 -9.24 18.51
C ALA A 528 6.52 -9.94 18.46
N LYS A 529 6.49 -11.28 18.40
CA LYS A 529 5.24 -12.06 18.46
C LYS A 529 4.51 -11.82 19.78
N ALA A 530 5.20 -11.90 20.91
CA ALA A 530 4.59 -11.65 22.22
C ALA A 530 3.99 -10.23 22.31
N ALA A 531 4.72 -9.22 21.83
CA ALA A 531 4.26 -7.84 21.74
C ALA A 531 3.04 -7.68 20.82
N ARG A 532 3.06 -8.30 19.65
CA ARG A 532 1.95 -8.30 18.68
C ARG A 532 0.68 -8.88 19.29
N LEU A 533 0.78 -10.02 19.94
CA LEU A 533 -0.35 -10.67 20.62
C LEU A 533 -0.91 -9.81 21.76
N HIS A 534 -0.04 -9.15 22.52
CA HIS A 534 -0.48 -8.22 23.57
C HIS A 534 -1.30 -7.06 22.97
N ILE A 535 -0.83 -6.45 21.89
CA ILE A 535 -1.55 -5.34 21.22
C ILE A 535 -2.88 -5.82 20.64
N LEU A 536 -2.91 -6.98 19.97
CA LEU A 536 -4.14 -7.60 19.46
C LEU A 536 -5.17 -7.78 20.57
N ASN A 537 -4.78 -8.34 21.72
CA ASN A 537 -5.68 -8.54 22.84
C ASN A 537 -6.33 -7.24 23.33
N VAL A 538 -5.61 -6.11 23.32
CA VAL A 538 -6.17 -4.81 23.72
C VAL A 538 -7.07 -4.23 22.61
N MET A 539 -6.72 -4.42 21.34
CA MET A 539 -7.56 -4.01 20.21
C MET A 539 -8.90 -4.77 20.21
N ASP A 540 -8.86 -6.08 20.44
CA ASP A 540 -10.04 -6.95 20.41
C ASP A 540 -11.00 -6.67 21.59
N GLN A 541 -10.52 -6.05 22.67
CA GLN A 541 -11.38 -5.53 23.75
C GLN A 541 -12.22 -4.33 23.30
N ALA A 542 -11.75 -3.54 22.34
CA ALA A 542 -12.49 -2.40 21.79
C ALA A 542 -13.46 -2.83 20.67
N ILE A 543 -13.03 -3.74 19.79
CA ILE A 543 -13.86 -4.34 18.75
C ILE A 543 -13.30 -5.73 18.40
N SER A 544 -14.04 -6.78 18.73
CA SER A 544 -13.58 -8.17 18.54
C SER A 544 -13.82 -8.73 17.14
N SER A 545 -14.73 -8.10 16.38
CA SER A 545 -15.09 -8.49 15.02
C SER A 545 -15.64 -7.29 14.26
N HIS A 546 -15.68 -7.38 12.93
CA HIS A 546 -16.34 -6.35 12.13
C HIS A 546 -17.81 -6.14 12.55
N ARG A 547 -18.32 -4.92 12.35
CA ARG A 547 -19.75 -4.63 12.58
C ARG A 547 -20.61 -5.46 11.62
N SER A 548 -21.78 -5.89 12.10
CA SER A 548 -22.75 -6.64 11.30
C SER A 548 -23.44 -5.76 10.25
N GLU A 549 -23.53 -4.46 10.52
CA GLU A 549 -24.13 -3.48 9.62
C GLU A 549 -23.08 -2.43 9.24
N MET A 550 -23.04 -2.09 7.95
CA MET A 550 -22.25 -0.97 7.45
C MET A 550 -22.90 0.37 7.83
N SER A 551 -22.09 1.42 7.86
CA SER A 551 -22.56 2.80 8.07
C SER A 551 -23.73 3.18 7.14
N GLU A 552 -24.67 3.96 7.64
CA GLU A 552 -25.78 4.50 6.84
C GLU A 552 -25.31 5.40 5.69
N TYR A 553 -24.10 5.96 5.79
CA TYR A 553 -23.48 6.79 4.76
C TYR A 553 -22.76 5.96 3.68
N ALA A 554 -22.47 4.68 3.96
CA ALA A 554 -21.83 3.81 3.00
C ALA A 554 -22.79 3.46 1.84
N PRO A 555 -22.29 3.38 0.60
CA PRO A 555 -23.11 2.91 -0.51
C PRO A 555 -23.59 1.49 -0.24
N ARG A 556 -24.90 1.25 -0.36
CA ARG A 556 -25.47 -0.11 -0.36
C ARG A 556 -25.55 -0.62 -1.78
N ILE A 557 -25.07 -1.83 -2.01
CA ILE A 557 -25.14 -2.51 -3.30
C ILE A 557 -26.39 -3.41 -3.29
N TYR A 558 -27.33 -3.10 -4.18
CA TYR A 558 -28.51 -3.91 -4.42
C TYR A 558 -28.27 -4.74 -5.68
N THR A 559 -28.41 -6.05 -5.57
CA THR A 559 -28.27 -6.95 -6.71
C THR A 559 -29.63 -7.41 -7.18
N MET A 560 -29.86 -7.34 -8.48
CA MET A 560 -31.03 -7.93 -9.15
C MET A 560 -30.59 -8.68 -10.39
N LYS A 561 -31.39 -9.65 -10.85
CA LYS A 561 -31.09 -10.43 -12.04
C LYS A 561 -32.18 -10.22 -13.08
N ILE A 562 -31.77 -9.97 -14.31
CA ILE A 562 -32.65 -9.80 -15.47
C ILE A 562 -32.34 -10.86 -16.52
N ASN A 563 -33.23 -11.03 -17.50
CA ASN A 563 -32.96 -11.88 -18.64
C ASN A 563 -31.77 -11.31 -19.45
N PRO A 564 -30.70 -12.07 -19.76
CA PRO A 564 -29.56 -11.59 -20.53
C PRO A 564 -29.91 -10.93 -21.88
N GLU A 565 -31.00 -11.37 -22.53
CA GLU A 565 -31.46 -10.78 -23.79
C GLU A 565 -31.90 -9.31 -23.63
N LYS A 566 -32.33 -8.94 -22.42
CA LYS A 566 -32.85 -7.61 -22.06
C LYS A 566 -31.76 -6.61 -21.68
N ILE A 567 -30.51 -7.04 -21.53
CA ILE A 567 -29.38 -6.15 -21.18
C ILE A 567 -29.29 -4.98 -22.18
N ARG A 568 -29.51 -5.26 -23.47
CA ARG A 568 -29.49 -4.24 -24.53
C ARG A 568 -30.55 -3.15 -24.34
N GLU A 569 -31.72 -3.50 -23.82
CA GLU A 569 -32.81 -2.56 -23.55
C GLU A 569 -32.46 -1.64 -22.36
N VAL A 570 -31.85 -2.19 -21.31
CA VAL A 570 -31.43 -1.43 -20.12
C VAL A 570 -30.26 -0.49 -20.41
N ILE A 571 -29.28 -0.91 -21.21
CA ILE A 571 -28.17 -0.04 -21.64
C ILE A 571 -28.70 1.03 -22.60
N GLY A 572 -29.56 0.64 -23.55
CA GLY A 572 -30.06 1.50 -24.62
C GLY A 572 -29.00 1.84 -25.66
N LYS A 573 -29.40 2.53 -26.74
CA LYS A 573 -28.49 2.91 -27.84
C LYS A 573 -27.37 3.82 -27.32
N GLY A 574 -26.12 3.34 -27.36
CA GLY A 574 -24.96 4.10 -26.90
C GLY A 574 -24.89 4.37 -25.39
N GLY A 575 -25.64 3.60 -24.57
CA GLY A 575 -25.67 3.79 -23.12
C GLY A 575 -26.60 4.92 -22.64
N ALA A 576 -27.47 5.44 -23.51
CA ALA A 576 -28.33 6.58 -23.18
C ALA A 576 -29.33 6.28 -22.04
N VAL A 577 -29.96 5.10 -22.06
CA VAL A 577 -30.99 4.73 -21.08
C VAL A 577 -30.37 4.53 -19.70
N ILE A 578 -29.25 3.80 -19.62
CA ILE A 578 -28.59 3.59 -18.33
C ILE A 578 -28.02 4.88 -17.73
N ARG A 579 -27.51 5.80 -18.56
CA ARG A 579 -27.07 7.12 -18.11
C ARG A 579 -28.24 7.92 -17.55
N GLN A 580 -29.39 7.89 -18.21
CA GLN A 580 -30.61 8.54 -17.72
C GLN A 580 -31.07 7.95 -16.38
N ILE A 581 -31.08 6.61 -16.22
CA ILE A 581 -31.45 5.98 -14.95
C ILE A 581 -30.45 6.41 -13.85
N THR A 582 -29.15 6.39 -14.14
CA THR A 582 -28.06 6.79 -13.22
C THR A 582 -28.24 8.25 -12.79
N GLU A 583 -28.50 9.16 -13.73
CA GLU A 583 -28.67 10.60 -13.47
C GLU A 583 -29.93 10.91 -12.66
N GLU A 584 -31.06 10.28 -12.98
CA GLU A 584 -32.33 10.52 -12.28
C GLU A 584 -32.38 9.87 -10.90
N SER A 585 -31.74 8.71 -10.72
CA SER A 585 -31.72 8.02 -9.42
C SER A 585 -30.54 8.44 -8.53
N GLY A 586 -29.51 9.06 -9.09
CA GLY A 586 -28.25 9.33 -8.40
C GLY A 586 -27.48 8.06 -7.99
N THR A 587 -27.79 6.91 -8.61
CA THR A 587 -27.15 5.62 -8.30
C THR A 587 -26.07 5.27 -9.31
N THR A 588 -25.14 4.40 -8.93
CA THR A 588 -24.19 3.80 -9.87
C THR A 588 -24.68 2.40 -10.25
N ILE A 589 -24.88 2.17 -11.54
CA ILE A 589 -25.40 0.92 -12.07
C ILE A 589 -24.31 0.22 -12.88
N GLU A 590 -24.06 -1.04 -12.55
CA GLU A 590 -23.15 -1.95 -13.25
C GLU A 590 -23.94 -3.17 -13.72
N LEU A 591 -23.75 -3.56 -14.98
CA LEU A 591 -24.38 -4.73 -15.57
C LEU A 591 -23.30 -5.72 -15.98
N GLU A 592 -23.54 -6.98 -15.66
CA GLU A 592 -22.74 -8.12 -16.07
C GLU A 592 -23.41 -8.81 -17.27
N ASP A 593 -22.62 -9.51 -18.08
CA ASP A 593 -23.09 -10.22 -19.28
C ASP A 593 -24.07 -11.37 -18.96
N ASP A 594 -24.10 -11.84 -17.71
CA ASP A 594 -24.99 -12.90 -17.24
C ASP A 594 -26.39 -12.40 -16.82
N GLY A 595 -26.65 -11.09 -16.99
CA GLY A 595 -27.91 -10.44 -16.61
C GLY A 595 -27.94 -9.97 -15.15
N SER A 596 -26.85 -10.11 -14.39
CA SER A 596 -26.76 -9.53 -13.04
C SER A 596 -26.57 -8.02 -13.11
N ILE A 597 -27.34 -7.28 -12.31
CA ILE A 597 -27.27 -5.83 -12.19
C ILE A 597 -26.94 -5.48 -10.75
N LYS A 598 -25.87 -4.72 -10.55
CA LYS A 598 -25.45 -4.17 -9.25
C LYS A 598 -25.78 -2.67 -9.23
N ILE A 599 -26.61 -2.25 -8.29
CA ILE A 599 -27.06 -0.87 -8.11
C ILE A 599 -26.49 -0.37 -6.79
N ALA A 600 -25.49 0.50 -6.85
CA ALA A 600 -24.92 1.15 -5.68
C ALA A 600 -25.64 2.48 -5.39
N ALA A 601 -26.21 2.60 -4.18
CA ALA A 601 -26.95 3.78 -3.75
C ALA A 601 -26.64 4.15 -2.30
N THR A 602 -26.55 5.44 -1.99
CA THR A 602 -26.38 5.95 -0.62
C THR A 602 -27.67 5.93 0.20
N THR A 603 -28.83 5.85 -0.46
CA THR A 603 -30.13 5.75 0.22
C THR A 603 -31.01 4.67 -0.41
N ALA A 604 -31.84 4.02 0.41
CA ALA A 604 -32.79 3.01 -0.06
C ALA A 604 -33.79 3.59 -1.10
N LYS A 605 -34.17 4.86 -0.97
CA LYS A 605 -35.06 5.54 -1.93
C LYS A 605 -34.41 5.67 -3.32
N ALA A 606 -33.14 6.06 -3.38
CA ALA A 606 -32.41 6.16 -4.64
C ALA A 606 -32.29 4.78 -5.32
N ALA A 607 -31.99 3.73 -4.55
CA ALA A 607 -31.96 2.37 -5.06
C ALA A 607 -33.32 1.94 -5.63
N GLN A 608 -34.41 2.20 -4.91
CA GLN A 608 -35.75 1.81 -5.35
C GLN A 608 -36.14 2.47 -6.68
N ILE A 609 -35.81 3.76 -6.86
CA ILE A 609 -36.06 4.47 -8.13
C ILE A 609 -35.34 3.79 -9.30
N ALA A 610 -34.09 3.36 -9.10
CA ALA A 610 -33.34 2.64 -10.13
C ALA A 610 -33.93 1.25 -10.40
N ILE A 611 -34.25 0.49 -9.34
CA ILE A 611 -34.86 -0.85 -9.43
C ILE A 611 -36.20 -0.78 -10.16
N ASP A 612 -37.07 0.16 -9.81
CA ASP A 612 -38.41 0.30 -10.41
C ASP A 612 -38.32 0.62 -11.91
N LYS A 613 -37.36 1.47 -12.30
CA LYS A 613 -37.11 1.80 -13.71
C LYS A 613 -36.57 0.61 -14.48
N ILE A 614 -35.62 -0.12 -13.92
CA ILE A 614 -35.06 -1.31 -14.57
C ILE A 614 -36.15 -2.39 -14.69
N ASN A 615 -36.95 -2.59 -13.65
CA ASN A 615 -38.11 -3.49 -13.69
C ASN A 615 -39.12 -3.05 -14.74
N ALA A 616 -39.41 -1.74 -14.89
CA ALA A 616 -40.34 -1.25 -15.91
C ALA A 616 -39.85 -1.52 -17.35
N ILE A 617 -38.53 -1.42 -17.59
CA ILE A 617 -37.92 -1.74 -18.89
C ILE A 617 -37.91 -3.26 -19.13
N THR A 618 -37.54 -4.02 -18.12
CA THR A 618 -37.35 -5.47 -18.24
C THR A 618 -38.67 -6.24 -18.15
N ALA A 619 -39.73 -5.63 -17.62
CA ALA A 619 -41.06 -6.20 -17.48
C ALA A 619 -41.49 -6.94 -18.74
N GLU A 620 -41.82 -8.20 -18.57
CA GLU A 620 -42.41 -9.03 -19.60
C GLU A 620 -43.93 -8.90 -19.54
N ILE A 621 -44.54 -9.06 -20.71
CA ILE A 621 -46.00 -9.03 -20.82
C ILE A 621 -46.46 -10.45 -20.56
N GLU A 622 -47.04 -10.69 -19.39
CA GLU A 622 -47.54 -12.00 -18.99
C GLU A 622 -48.87 -12.31 -19.71
N VAL A 623 -48.92 -13.47 -20.37
CA VAL A 623 -50.15 -13.95 -21.01
C VAL A 623 -51.20 -14.22 -19.94
N GLY A 624 -52.36 -13.57 -20.04
CA GLY A 624 -53.46 -13.65 -19.09
C GLY A 624 -53.55 -12.50 -18.08
N ALA A 625 -52.50 -11.69 -17.93
CA ALA A 625 -52.50 -10.54 -17.02
C ALA A 625 -53.29 -9.35 -17.59
N ILE A 626 -53.92 -8.57 -16.69
CA ILE A 626 -54.67 -7.35 -17.03
C ILE A 626 -53.79 -6.14 -16.75
N TYR A 627 -53.63 -5.28 -17.76
CA TYR A 627 -52.85 -4.06 -17.69
C TYR A 627 -53.72 -2.82 -17.97
N GLN A 628 -53.35 -1.69 -17.37
CA GLN A 628 -53.91 -0.38 -17.70
C GLN A 628 -53.06 0.26 -18.78
N GLY A 629 -53.58 0.32 -20.01
CA GLY A 629 -52.84 0.85 -21.15
C GLY A 629 -53.52 2.06 -21.79
N GLU A 630 -52.74 2.86 -22.52
CA GLU A 630 -53.23 4.06 -23.22
C GLU A 630 -53.35 3.79 -24.72
N VAL A 631 -54.46 4.19 -25.34
CA VAL A 631 -54.67 4.02 -26.79
C VAL A 631 -53.75 4.97 -27.56
N VAL A 632 -52.73 4.43 -28.23
CA VAL A 632 -51.75 5.21 -29.01
C VAL A 632 -52.26 5.51 -30.42
N ARG A 633 -52.91 4.52 -31.05
CA ARG A 633 -53.39 4.64 -32.44
C ARG A 633 -54.59 3.74 -32.69
N ILE A 634 -55.57 4.26 -33.43
CA ILE A 634 -56.73 3.50 -33.89
C ILE A 634 -56.58 3.20 -35.39
N VAL A 635 -56.99 2.00 -35.79
CA VAL A 635 -57.04 1.54 -37.19
C VAL A 635 -58.38 0.83 -37.43
N ASP A 636 -58.78 0.67 -38.69
CA ASP A 636 -60.12 0.14 -39.03
C ASP A 636 -60.41 -1.26 -38.46
N PHE A 637 -59.36 -2.04 -38.19
CA PHE A 637 -59.46 -3.41 -37.66
C PHE A 637 -59.11 -3.53 -36.16
N GLY A 638 -58.83 -2.43 -35.46
CA GLY A 638 -58.50 -2.47 -34.03
C GLY A 638 -57.83 -1.21 -33.47
N ALA A 639 -57.33 -1.31 -32.24
CA ALA A 639 -56.60 -0.23 -31.56
C ALA A 639 -55.27 -0.73 -31.01
N PHE A 640 -54.22 0.06 -31.20
CA PHE A 640 -52.92 -0.14 -30.54
C PHE A 640 -52.94 0.53 -29.18
N VAL A 641 -52.73 -0.28 -28.14
CA VAL A 641 -52.71 0.17 -26.75
C VAL A 641 -51.29 -0.03 -26.22
N ASN A 642 -50.70 1.03 -25.69
CA ASN A 642 -49.41 0.94 -25.00
C ASN A 642 -49.63 0.33 -23.62
N VAL A 643 -49.02 -0.82 -23.37
CA VAL A 643 -49.23 -1.60 -22.14
C VAL A 643 -48.07 -1.41 -21.17
N LEU A 644 -46.86 -1.31 -21.73
CA LEU A 644 -45.61 -1.01 -21.03
C LEU A 644 -44.79 -0.03 -21.90
N PRO A 645 -43.85 0.72 -21.31
CA PRO A 645 -43.00 1.64 -22.05
C PRO A 645 -42.32 0.95 -23.26
N GLY A 646 -42.63 1.41 -24.47
CA GLY A 646 -42.09 0.85 -25.72
C GLY A 646 -42.73 -0.46 -26.22
N LYS A 647 -43.77 -0.97 -25.55
CA LYS A 647 -44.50 -2.18 -25.96
C LYS A 647 -45.99 -1.90 -26.20
N ASP A 648 -46.36 -1.97 -27.48
CA ASP A 648 -47.74 -1.81 -27.93
C ASP A 648 -48.36 -3.18 -28.21
N GLY A 649 -49.60 -3.37 -27.76
CA GLY A 649 -50.42 -4.52 -28.14
C GLY A 649 -51.63 -4.11 -28.98
N LEU A 650 -52.09 -5.02 -29.83
CA LEU A 650 -53.25 -4.81 -30.69
C LEU A 650 -54.51 -5.39 -30.04
N VAL A 651 -55.48 -4.53 -29.77
CA VAL A 651 -56.87 -4.94 -29.50
C VAL A 651 -57.59 -5.04 -30.84
N HIS A 652 -57.89 -6.26 -31.28
CA HIS A 652 -58.68 -6.47 -32.50
C HIS A 652 -60.13 -6.01 -32.30
N ILE A 653 -60.81 -5.55 -33.36
CA ILE A 653 -62.19 -5.03 -33.28
C ILE A 653 -63.18 -5.99 -32.58
N SER A 654 -62.97 -7.30 -32.72
CA SER A 654 -63.78 -8.35 -32.08
C SER A 654 -63.53 -8.55 -30.59
N GLN A 655 -62.54 -7.87 -30.01
CA GLN A 655 -62.10 -7.99 -28.62
C GLN A 655 -62.32 -6.69 -27.81
N ILE A 656 -63.02 -5.70 -28.39
CA ILE A 656 -63.31 -4.40 -27.78
C ILE A 656 -64.55 -4.47 -26.88
N SER A 657 -65.61 -5.14 -27.33
CA SER A 657 -66.92 -5.20 -26.65
C SER A 657 -67.63 -6.52 -26.96
N ASP A 658 -68.63 -6.89 -26.15
CA ASP A 658 -69.54 -8.02 -26.39
C ASP A 658 -70.53 -7.77 -27.54
N GLU A 659 -70.77 -6.51 -27.87
CA GLU A 659 -71.67 -6.08 -28.95
C GLU A 659 -70.94 -5.97 -30.30
N ARG A 660 -71.68 -6.05 -31.41
CA ARG A 660 -71.09 -5.97 -32.76
C ARG A 660 -70.61 -4.55 -33.04
N VAL A 661 -69.32 -4.30 -32.83
CA VAL A 661 -68.65 -3.03 -33.12
C VAL A 661 -68.51 -2.85 -34.64
N ALA A 662 -69.16 -1.83 -35.20
CA ALA A 662 -69.04 -1.49 -36.63
C ALA A 662 -67.88 -0.53 -36.91
N ASN A 663 -67.52 0.33 -35.94
CA ASN A 663 -66.43 1.28 -36.05
C ASN A 663 -65.68 1.39 -34.71
N VAL A 664 -64.36 1.26 -34.75
CA VAL A 664 -63.50 1.28 -33.54
C VAL A 664 -63.48 2.67 -32.89
N ALA A 665 -63.62 3.72 -33.69
CA ALA A 665 -63.61 5.11 -33.24
C ALA A 665 -64.81 5.50 -32.36
N ASP A 666 -65.87 4.70 -32.36
CA ASP A 666 -67.07 4.95 -31.54
C ASP A 666 -66.88 4.49 -30.09
N HIS A 667 -65.91 3.60 -29.83
CA HIS A 667 -65.68 2.98 -28.52
C HIS A 667 -64.34 3.38 -27.88
N LEU A 668 -63.36 3.78 -28.68
CA LEU A 668 -62.02 4.12 -28.21
C LEU A 668 -61.58 5.46 -28.80
N GLN A 669 -60.94 6.29 -27.97
CA GLN A 669 -60.30 7.54 -28.38
C GLN A 669 -58.79 7.44 -28.19
N VAL A 670 -58.01 8.07 -29.07
CA VAL A 670 -56.56 8.20 -28.89
C VAL A 670 -56.29 8.96 -27.59
N GLY A 671 -55.44 8.42 -26.73
CA GLY A 671 -55.16 8.93 -25.38
C GLY A 671 -56.07 8.37 -24.27
N GLN A 672 -57.05 7.53 -24.59
CA GLN A 672 -57.93 6.93 -23.59
C GLN A 672 -57.21 5.81 -22.83
N LYS A 673 -57.32 5.80 -21.49
CA LYS A 673 -56.84 4.72 -20.63
C LYS A 673 -57.87 3.60 -20.55
N VAL A 674 -57.47 2.38 -20.90
CA VAL A 674 -58.33 1.19 -20.94
C VAL A 674 -57.65 0.00 -20.26
N ALA A 675 -58.44 -0.82 -19.56
CA ALA A 675 -57.99 -2.09 -19.02
C ALA A 675 -58.00 -3.16 -20.12
N VAL A 676 -56.86 -3.82 -20.34
CA VAL A 676 -56.66 -4.80 -21.42
C VAL A 676 -55.99 -6.06 -20.88
N LYS A 677 -56.53 -7.22 -21.21
CA LYS A 677 -55.98 -8.53 -20.88
C LYS A 677 -55.14 -9.05 -22.03
N VAL A 678 -53.96 -9.60 -21.74
CA VAL A 678 -53.10 -10.21 -22.75
C VAL A 678 -53.63 -11.60 -23.08
N LEU A 679 -53.99 -11.84 -24.34
CA LEU A 679 -54.48 -13.15 -24.79
C LEU A 679 -53.34 -14.06 -25.25
N GLU A 680 -52.39 -13.50 -26.00
CA GLU A 680 -51.34 -14.28 -26.65
C GLU A 680 -50.20 -13.36 -27.07
N VAL A 681 -48.97 -13.86 -26.99
CA VAL A 681 -47.78 -13.23 -27.59
C VAL A 681 -47.30 -14.14 -28.72
N ASP A 682 -47.41 -13.67 -29.96
CA ASP A 682 -46.99 -14.42 -31.15
C ASP A 682 -45.45 -14.54 -31.24
N LYS A 683 -44.92 -15.51 -31.99
CA LYS A 683 -43.48 -15.77 -32.18
C LYS A 683 -42.70 -14.59 -32.77
N GLN A 684 -43.39 -13.59 -33.32
CA GLN A 684 -42.83 -12.33 -33.82
C GLN A 684 -42.87 -11.19 -32.77
N GLY A 685 -43.22 -11.48 -31.52
CA GLY A 685 -43.30 -10.49 -30.43
C GLY A 685 -44.55 -9.60 -30.45
N ARG A 686 -45.55 -9.92 -31.28
CA ARG A 686 -46.80 -9.16 -31.37
C ARG A 686 -47.77 -9.60 -30.26
N VAL A 687 -48.22 -8.63 -29.47
CA VAL A 687 -49.10 -8.85 -28.31
C VAL A 687 -50.55 -8.67 -28.73
N ARG A 688 -51.40 -9.70 -28.51
CA ARG A 688 -52.85 -9.63 -28.70
C ARG A 688 -53.52 -9.29 -27.38
N LEU A 689 -54.35 -8.25 -27.40
CA LEU A 689 -55.03 -7.72 -26.22
C LEU A 689 -56.55 -7.85 -26.35
N SER A 690 -57.25 -7.97 -25.22
CA SER A 690 -58.71 -7.97 -25.15
C SER A 690 -59.22 -7.07 -24.03
N ILE A 691 -60.12 -6.15 -24.37
CA ILE A 691 -60.85 -5.32 -23.42
C ILE A 691 -62.02 -6.12 -22.83
N LYS A 692 -62.69 -6.91 -23.67
CA LYS A 692 -63.81 -7.78 -23.29
C LYS A 692 -63.45 -8.78 -22.18
N GLU A 693 -62.30 -9.45 -22.28
CA GLU A 693 -61.87 -10.38 -21.23
C GLU A 693 -61.32 -9.68 -19.98
N ALA A 694 -60.94 -8.41 -20.06
CA ALA A 694 -60.51 -7.63 -18.90
C ALA A 694 -61.69 -7.12 -18.06
N THR A 695 -62.86 -6.91 -18.68
CA THR A 695 -64.10 -6.45 -18.03
C THR A 695 -65.08 -7.58 -17.68
N ALA A 696 -64.77 -8.83 -18.05
CA ALA A 696 -65.54 -9.99 -17.66
C ALA A 696 -65.46 -10.21 -16.12
N LYS A 697 -66.60 -10.09 -15.43
CA LYS A 697 -66.71 -10.44 -14.00
C LYS A 697 -66.19 -11.87 -13.75
N PRO A 698 -65.46 -12.13 -12.64
CA PRO A 698 -65.04 -13.48 -12.30
C PRO A 698 -66.29 -14.35 -12.11
N ALA A 699 -66.36 -15.46 -12.86
CA ALA A 699 -67.34 -16.49 -12.61
C ALA A 699 -67.07 -17.07 -11.22
N ALA A 700 -68.11 -17.11 -10.39
CA ALA A 700 -68.08 -17.72 -9.06
C ALA A 700 -67.46 -19.11 -9.13
N GLU A 701 -66.44 -19.35 -8.30
CA GLU A 701 -65.90 -20.68 -8.04
C GLU A 701 -67.04 -21.62 -7.66
N ALA A 702 -67.23 -22.67 -8.46
CA ALA A 702 -68.11 -23.77 -8.14
C ALA A 702 -67.53 -24.49 -6.91
N ALA A 703 -68.29 -24.44 -5.82
CA ALA A 703 -68.09 -25.27 -4.65
C ALA A 703 -67.94 -26.74 -5.08
N THR A 704 -66.75 -27.29 -4.86
CA THR A 704 -66.51 -28.73 -4.93
C THR A 704 -66.80 -29.30 -3.54
N GLU A 705 -67.97 -29.91 -3.38
CA GLU A 705 -68.20 -30.93 -2.35
C GLU A 705 -67.50 -32.22 -2.81
N ALA A 706 -66.41 -32.58 -2.12
CA ALA A 706 -66.02 -33.92 -1.66
C ALA A 706 -64.53 -33.95 -1.28
#